data_AF-A0A535PW31-F1
#
_entry.id   AF-A0A535PW31-F1
#
_cell.length_a   1.000
_cell.length_b   1.000
_cell.length_c   1.000
_cell.angle_alpha   90.00
_cell.angle_beta   90.00
_cell.angle_gamma   90.00
#
_symmetry.space_group_name_H-M   'P 1'
#
loop_
_entity.id
_entity.type
_entity.pdbx_description
1 polymer ?
#
loop_
_entity_poly.entity_id
_entity_poly.type
_entity_poly.pdbx_seq_one_letter_code
_entity_poly.pdbx_strand_id
1 'polypeptide(L)'
;MPAKLPPFRSLQLPAQLYVGGVILAGLLLTALGWLLYPVKYADCGVSLSSAGCQVPTLLYLAVVTQIGALLPIRWKAGMQTVSDPLLVATGLYAPGGGVGIVAWLALFDGRVPGRGIAWWAFFFNRAMAACTHVIPSLLVAEVITGPVWWTLPLKAVVYVVITVSLNYVMTARVLSYANNSSFLEMLSQNVGASTLGSTLVLGFSGGIMYLLITSGLVGYIMAPGLFGFVLAVRGNVADAQRQGELKNQTLDLAAQALDARDRYTESHSIRVSELAGQLGERLELGDRECELIRTAGSLHDLGKIGVRDDILNKPGPLTEDEWEVMRRHPDIGADMIAQHSALAEVAPLVRHHHERWDGTGYPAGLAADVIPFGARILAVADSFDTITGPRLYRQSLMTPIEGVEDISRRADHWYDPNVVDALRELHGLKPLELVNRSQVPRRISSLRVLRANPTFGSLLTAIGISSIGDPLTQVATLVLIYTATGRDARMVALAFITQAIATILMSSVLGGTADKLPRKSLIVSLELTRAAVLVATPALVSFHWWLIVPVLFLLACINGVVQPARQAAIPVVVPAGQVGKANAMVASVNMLAGAVGFALAGAILTLFPIMTLFLVDAATFVLGAAIVVGIPSLGGGSITASVSGALRRTWTIELARPHLVIGTLAAFLIPISFPALLSMAYRLSASGGQTYSLLEVVLSLGILVGSVAVGRLGSIGTMRTVGAGLLLTGIFSLAIAMSFSLPLVAAALFIASIGNPIYTVANQTALMEAADASNRGSVMATRFGAVQTASIAGAAVGGLITSQYGPFAAYGVLGVGLILLAMYTLAAGRSTVNPIVGAAYEAHRQGEVT
;
A
#
# COMPACT_ATOMS: atom_id res chain seq x y z
N MET A 1 36.70 3.65 0.33
CA MET A 1 36.81 5.12 0.54
C MET A 1 36.41 5.80 -0.76
N PRO A 2 35.50 6.79 -0.78
CA PRO A 2 35.21 7.50 -2.03
C PRO A 2 36.46 8.29 -2.45
N ALA A 3 36.84 8.20 -3.71
CA ALA A 3 38.00 8.89 -4.27
C ALA A 3 37.89 10.40 -3.98
N LYS A 4 38.97 11.02 -3.47
CA LYS A 4 39.04 12.47 -3.32
C LYS A 4 38.89 13.10 -4.71
N LEU A 5 37.88 13.95 -4.89
CA LEU A 5 37.73 14.73 -6.12
C LEU A 5 39.03 15.52 -6.39
N PRO A 6 39.47 15.60 -7.65
CA PRO A 6 40.69 16.29 -8.02
C PRO A 6 40.64 17.79 -7.64
N PRO A 7 41.79 18.41 -7.29
CA PRO A 7 41.86 19.85 -7.01
C PRO A 7 41.39 20.66 -8.24
N PHE A 8 40.75 21.82 -8.02
CA PHE A 8 40.14 22.61 -9.10
C PHE A 8 41.06 22.87 -10.30
N ARG A 9 42.33 23.16 -10.03
CA ARG A 9 43.37 23.43 -11.05
C ARG A 9 43.70 22.24 -11.94
N SER A 10 43.35 21.03 -11.52
CA SER A 10 43.57 19.79 -12.28
C SER A 10 42.35 19.38 -13.11
N LEU A 11 41.23 20.09 -13.00
CA LEU A 11 40.12 19.96 -13.94
C LEU A 11 40.52 20.53 -15.30
N GLN A 12 39.99 19.98 -16.40
CA GLN A 12 40.19 20.56 -17.73
C GLN A 12 39.60 21.98 -17.80
N LEU A 13 40.18 22.84 -18.65
CA LEU A 13 39.75 24.24 -18.78
C LEU A 13 38.23 24.41 -19.03
N PRO A 14 37.56 23.61 -19.89
CA PRO A 14 36.10 23.70 -20.06
C PRO A 14 35.32 23.43 -18.77
N ALA A 15 35.78 22.49 -17.95
CA ALA A 15 35.17 22.18 -16.66
C ALA A 15 35.35 23.33 -15.66
N GLN A 16 36.54 23.96 -15.64
CA GLN A 16 36.82 25.11 -14.78
C GLN A 16 35.95 26.31 -15.14
N LEU A 17 35.83 26.63 -16.44
CA LEU A 17 34.98 27.70 -16.94
C LEU A 17 33.50 27.45 -16.65
N TYR A 18 33.04 26.21 -16.84
CA TYR A 18 31.66 25.84 -16.55
C TYR A 18 31.35 25.97 -15.05
N VAL A 19 32.18 25.41 -14.17
CA VAL A 19 32.00 25.51 -12.72
C VAL A 19 32.04 26.96 -12.25
N GLY A 20 33.01 27.75 -12.72
CA GLY A 20 33.11 29.17 -12.39
C GLY A 20 31.89 29.97 -12.88
N GLY A 21 31.43 29.69 -14.09
CA GLY A 21 30.24 30.32 -14.67
C GLY A 21 28.97 30.01 -13.89
N VAL A 22 28.77 28.76 -13.46
CA VAL A 22 27.61 28.37 -12.64
C VAL A 22 27.65 29.05 -11.26
N ILE A 23 28.83 29.14 -10.63
CA ILE A 23 29.00 29.83 -9.34
C ILE A 23 28.63 31.32 -9.47
N LEU A 24 29.15 31.99 -10.50
CA LEU A 24 28.83 33.38 -10.77
C LEU A 24 27.34 33.59 -11.07
N ALA A 25 26.75 32.74 -11.91
CA ALA A 25 25.33 32.78 -12.24
C ALA A 25 24.45 32.61 -11.00
N GLY A 26 24.77 31.69 -10.10
CA GLY A 26 24.00 31.48 -8.86
C GLY A 26 24.02 32.70 -7.93
N LEU A 27 25.16 33.41 -7.84
CA LEU A 27 25.26 34.66 -7.08
C LEU A 27 24.45 35.79 -7.73
N LEU A 28 24.63 35.99 -9.04
CA LEU A 28 23.94 37.06 -9.79
C LEU A 28 22.43 36.85 -9.81
N LEU A 29 21.95 35.62 -10.01
CA LEU A 29 20.53 35.30 -9.97
C LEU A 29 19.93 35.54 -8.57
N THR A 30 20.65 35.21 -7.50
CA THR A 30 20.18 35.48 -6.14
C THR A 30 20.09 36.98 -5.88
N ALA A 31 21.08 37.76 -6.32
CA ALA A 31 21.07 39.22 -6.21
C ALA A 31 19.93 39.86 -7.05
N LEU A 32 19.74 39.40 -8.29
CA LEU A 32 18.64 39.83 -9.15
C LEU A 32 17.29 39.46 -8.53
N GLY A 33 17.16 38.25 -8.00
CA GLY A 33 15.97 37.78 -7.30
C GLY A 33 15.64 38.65 -6.09
N TRP A 34 16.66 39.12 -5.35
CA TRP A 34 16.47 40.06 -4.24
C TRP A 34 16.01 41.44 -4.72
N LEU A 35 16.53 41.93 -5.85
CA LEU A 35 16.14 43.21 -6.43
C LEU A 35 14.68 43.19 -6.93
N LEU A 36 14.27 42.11 -7.60
CA LEU A 36 12.92 41.96 -8.14
C LEU A 36 11.88 41.60 -7.06
N TYR A 37 12.25 40.70 -6.15
CA TYR A 37 11.40 40.17 -5.09
C TYR A 37 12.16 40.19 -3.75
N PRO A 38 12.28 41.36 -3.10
CA PRO A 38 12.95 41.46 -1.82
C PRO A 38 12.16 40.72 -0.74
N VAL A 39 12.89 40.05 0.16
CA VAL A 39 12.29 39.42 1.34
C VAL A 39 11.66 40.51 2.20
N LYS A 40 10.41 40.32 2.61
CA LYS A 40 9.69 41.27 3.46
C LYS A 40 10.09 41.09 4.93
N TYR A 41 10.62 42.14 5.55
CA TYR A 41 11.16 42.12 6.94
C TYR A 41 10.65 43.26 7.83
N ALA A 42 9.65 44.05 7.39
CA ALA A 42 9.05 45.10 8.22
C ALA A 42 8.01 44.52 9.20
N ASP A 43 7.89 45.11 10.39
CA ASP A 43 6.94 44.74 11.47
C ASP A 43 7.01 43.27 11.95
N CYS A 44 8.22 42.77 12.18
CA CYS A 44 8.44 41.45 12.79
C CYS A 44 8.12 41.49 14.32
N GLY A 45 6.85 41.34 14.68
CA GLY A 45 6.46 40.99 16.05
C GLY A 45 6.86 39.55 16.43
N VAL A 46 6.56 39.12 17.65
CA VAL A 46 6.92 37.78 18.19
C VAL A 46 6.09 36.63 17.55
N SER A 47 5.05 36.96 16.78
CA SER A 47 4.16 35.96 16.18
C SER A 47 4.69 35.43 14.84
N LEU A 48 4.79 34.10 14.72
CA LEU A 48 5.17 33.36 13.51
C LEU A 48 4.23 33.58 12.29
N SER A 49 3.09 34.26 12.47
CA SER A 49 2.05 34.44 11.45
C SER A 49 1.75 35.92 11.12
N SER A 50 2.61 36.87 11.47
CA SER A 50 2.36 38.27 11.11
C SER A 50 2.47 38.47 9.59
N ALA A 51 1.44 39.06 8.97
CA ALA A 51 1.30 39.18 7.52
C ALA A 51 2.38 40.06 6.83
N GLY A 52 3.26 40.73 7.60
CA GLY A 52 4.30 41.63 7.11
C GLY A 52 5.72 41.04 7.10
N CYS A 53 6.02 39.99 7.88
CA CYS A 53 7.38 39.50 8.10
C CYS A 53 7.56 38.05 7.62
N GLN A 54 8.39 37.86 6.59
CA GLN A 54 8.68 36.53 6.01
C GLN A 54 9.85 35.80 6.70
N VAL A 55 10.61 36.51 7.55
CA VAL A 55 11.85 36.01 8.15
C VAL A 55 11.66 34.74 9.01
N PRO A 56 10.66 34.64 9.91
CA PRO A 56 10.47 33.44 10.75
C PRO A 56 10.19 32.19 9.91
N THR A 57 9.35 32.32 8.88
CA THR A 57 9.02 31.23 7.96
C THR A 57 10.21 30.81 7.11
N LEU A 58 11.01 31.77 6.64
CA LEU A 58 12.24 31.49 5.90
C LEU A 58 13.28 30.77 6.77
N LEU A 59 13.44 31.19 8.03
CA LEU A 59 14.30 30.48 8.99
C LEU A 59 13.81 29.05 9.24
N TYR A 60 12.51 28.88 9.45
CA TYR A 60 11.89 27.56 9.59
C TYR A 60 12.17 26.67 8.36
N LEU A 61 11.91 27.17 7.15
CA LEU A 61 12.18 26.44 5.90
C LEU A 61 13.67 26.16 5.70
N ALA A 62 14.56 27.07 6.08
CA ALA A 62 16.01 26.87 6.04
C ALA A 62 16.46 25.75 6.99
N VAL A 63 15.96 25.73 8.23
CA VAL A 63 16.27 24.66 9.20
C VAL A 63 15.81 23.31 8.68
N VAL A 64 14.58 23.21 8.17
CA VAL A 64 14.05 21.95 7.63
C VAL A 64 14.84 21.53 6.37
N THR A 65 15.26 22.49 5.53
CA THR A 65 16.12 22.24 4.35
C THR A 65 17.46 21.66 4.75
N GLN A 66 18.04 22.19 5.82
CA GLN A 66 19.30 21.72 6.37
C GLN A 66 19.19 20.31 6.96
N ILE A 67 18.09 19.97 7.62
CA ILE A 67 17.81 18.59 8.06
C ILE A 67 17.72 17.65 6.85
N GLY A 68 17.00 18.06 5.79
CA GLY A 68 16.90 17.30 4.54
C GLY A 68 18.24 17.08 3.83
N ALA A 69 19.13 18.07 3.89
CA ALA A 69 20.48 17.98 3.31
C ALA A 69 21.40 17.02 4.10
N LEU A 70 21.19 16.87 5.42
CA LEU A 70 21.97 15.98 6.29
C LEU A 70 21.56 14.50 6.19
N LEU A 71 20.45 14.19 5.51
CA LEU A 71 19.94 12.83 5.33
C LEU A 71 20.03 12.37 3.86
N PRO A 72 21.24 12.27 3.26
CA PRO A 72 21.39 11.85 1.87
C PRO A 72 21.12 10.36 1.70
N ILE A 73 20.47 10.01 0.59
CA ILE A 73 20.29 8.61 0.18
C ILE A 73 21.51 8.18 -0.62
N ARG A 74 22.12 7.06 -0.22
CA ARG A 74 23.29 6.49 -0.87
C ARG A 74 22.85 5.48 -1.93
N TRP A 75 23.23 5.75 -3.16
CA TRP A 75 23.06 4.85 -4.31
C TRP A 75 24.36 4.08 -4.57
N LYS A 76 24.31 3.05 -5.44
CA LYS A 76 25.53 2.34 -5.89
C LYS A 76 26.57 3.31 -6.47
N ALA A 77 26.12 4.35 -7.18
CA ALA A 77 26.97 5.32 -7.89
C ALA A 77 26.77 6.79 -7.42
N GLY A 78 26.53 7.04 -6.13
CA GLY A 78 26.50 8.43 -5.62
C GLY A 78 25.61 8.65 -4.41
N MET A 79 25.35 9.93 -4.11
CA MET A 79 24.44 10.35 -3.05
C MET A 79 23.44 11.37 -3.59
N GLN A 80 22.18 11.25 -3.21
CA GLN A 80 21.14 12.20 -3.61
C GLN A 80 20.47 12.76 -2.34
N THR A 81 20.46 14.08 -2.20
CA THR A 81 19.76 14.78 -1.10
C THR A 81 18.28 14.97 -1.42
N VAL A 82 17.45 15.23 -0.40
CA VAL A 82 15.99 15.44 -0.53
C VAL A 82 15.63 16.88 -0.17
N SER A 83 16.31 17.85 -0.77
CA SER A 83 16.11 19.27 -0.47
C SER A 83 15.11 19.97 -1.42
N ASP A 84 14.87 19.40 -2.60
CA ASP A 84 14.04 20.04 -3.64
C ASP A 84 12.61 20.39 -3.19
N PRO A 85 11.86 19.55 -2.45
CA PRO A 85 10.52 19.92 -2.00
C PRO A 85 10.50 21.19 -1.14
N LEU A 86 11.52 21.34 -0.30
CA LEU A 86 11.63 22.47 0.63
C LEU A 86 12.05 23.74 -0.10
N LEU A 87 12.92 23.61 -1.09
CA LEU A 87 13.31 24.74 -1.95
C LEU A 87 12.15 25.18 -2.85
N VAL A 88 11.33 24.25 -3.37
CA VAL A 88 10.08 24.57 -4.08
C VAL A 88 9.11 25.32 -3.16
N ALA A 89 8.89 24.82 -1.94
CA ALA A 89 8.04 25.50 -0.95
C ALA A 89 8.56 26.91 -0.63
N THR A 90 9.88 27.04 -0.46
CA THR A 90 10.55 28.31 -0.22
C THR A 90 10.39 29.26 -1.40
N GLY A 91 10.54 28.79 -2.64
CA GLY A 91 10.38 29.59 -3.84
C GLY A 91 8.94 30.02 -4.11
N LEU A 92 7.94 29.22 -3.72
CA LEU A 92 6.54 29.61 -3.77
C LEU A 92 6.17 30.64 -2.67
N TYR A 93 6.83 30.56 -1.51
CA TYR A 93 6.61 31.48 -0.39
C TYR A 93 7.35 32.81 -0.52
N ALA A 94 8.62 32.76 -0.90
CA ALA A 94 9.54 33.89 -1.02
C ALA A 94 10.36 33.73 -2.32
N PRO A 95 9.74 34.01 -3.48
CA PRO A 95 10.37 33.87 -4.79
C PRO A 95 11.60 34.78 -4.95
N GLY A 96 12.52 34.39 -5.83
CA GLY A 96 13.73 35.17 -6.09
C GLY A 96 14.73 35.09 -4.94
N GLY A 97 14.93 36.21 -4.24
CA GLY A 97 15.98 36.36 -3.24
C GLY A 97 15.84 35.40 -2.04
N GLY A 98 14.60 35.12 -1.61
CA GLY A 98 14.33 34.24 -0.46
C GLY A 98 14.84 32.81 -0.68
N VAL A 99 14.40 32.15 -1.76
CA VAL A 99 14.87 30.80 -2.10
C VAL A 99 16.35 30.76 -2.46
N GLY A 100 16.89 31.81 -3.09
CA GLY A 100 18.32 31.91 -3.38
C GLY A 100 19.17 31.90 -2.11
N ILE A 101 18.78 32.69 -1.10
CA ILE A 101 19.48 32.71 0.20
C ILE A 101 19.43 31.34 0.89
N VAL A 102 18.25 30.69 0.90
CA VAL A 102 18.12 29.35 1.50
C VAL A 102 18.99 28.32 0.77
N ALA A 103 19.04 28.35 -0.57
CA ALA A 103 19.89 27.45 -1.35
C ALA A 103 21.38 27.61 -1.02
N TRP A 104 21.85 28.84 -0.76
CA TRP A 104 23.24 29.10 -0.37
C TRP A 104 23.55 28.67 1.06
N LEU A 105 22.65 28.90 2.01
CA LEU A 105 22.91 28.75 3.44
C LEU A 105 22.51 27.38 4.02
N ALA A 106 21.47 26.73 3.49
CA ALA A 106 20.84 25.56 4.11
C ALA A 106 21.19 24.19 3.47
N LEU A 107 22.13 24.14 2.53
CA LEU A 107 22.53 22.90 1.84
C LEU A 107 23.88 22.36 2.32
N PHE A 108 24.05 22.17 3.62
CA PHE A 108 25.24 21.50 4.18
C PHE A 108 25.01 19.99 4.32
N ASP A 109 25.89 19.19 3.73
CA ASP A 109 25.77 17.72 3.68
C ASP A 109 26.67 17.00 4.71
N GLY A 110 27.14 17.74 5.73
CA GLY A 110 28.02 17.21 6.78
C GLY A 110 29.51 17.20 6.41
N ARG A 111 29.88 17.39 5.13
CA ARG A 111 31.28 17.37 4.71
C ARG A 111 31.94 18.72 4.91
N VAL A 112 33.05 18.74 5.65
CA VAL A 112 33.83 19.97 5.90
C VAL A 112 34.54 20.41 4.60
N PRO A 113 34.31 21.65 4.12
CA PRO A 113 35.00 22.18 2.94
C PRO A 113 36.52 22.18 3.10
N GLY A 114 37.23 21.76 2.06
CA GLY A 114 38.70 21.62 2.07
C GLY A 114 39.23 20.36 2.75
N ARG A 115 38.39 19.60 3.47
CA ARG A 115 38.75 18.29 4.06
C ARG A 115 37.97 17.13 3.43
N GLY A 116 36.63 17.17 3.56
CA GLY A 116 35.71 16.13 3.09
C GLY A 116 35.08 16.41 1.72
N ILE A 117 35.10 17.66 1.27
CA ILE A 117 34.65 18.09 -0.07
C ILE A 117 35.55 19.23 -0.56
N ALA A 118 35.88 19.26 -1.85
CA ALA A 118 36.65 20.36 -2.42
C ALA A 118 35.84 21.66 -2.40
N TRP A 119 36.48 22.80 -2.14
CA TRP A 119 35.82 24.11 -2.07
C TRP A 119 35.01 24.45 -3.33
N TRP A 120 35.56 24.15 -4.50
CA TRP A 120 34.86 24.40 -5.76
C TRP A 120 33.57 23.58 -5.89
N ALA A 121 33.59 22.30 -5.47
CA ALA A 121 32.42 21.43 -5.51
C ALA A 121 31.37 21.86 -4.47
N PHE A 122 31.82 22.32 -3.31
CA PHE A 122 30.96 22.87 -2.26
C PHE A 122 30.17 24.10 -2.73
N PHE A 123 30.85 25.05 -3.37
CA PHE A 123 30.21 26.24 -3.91
C PHE A 123 29.38 25.96 -5.16
N PHE A 124 29.86 25.06 -6.03
CA PHE A 124 29.13 24.64 -7.22
C PHE A 124 27.75 24.05 -6.89
N ASN A 125 27.67 23.14 -5.91
CA ASN A 125 26.40 22.52 -5.54
C ASN A 125 25.36 23.56 -5.06
N ARG A 126 25.80 24.56 -4.28
CA ARG A 126 24.94 25.66 -3.80
C ARG A 126 24.50 26.58 -4.93
N ALA A 127 25.44 26.94 -5.79
CA ALA A 127 25.16 27.78 -6.94
C ALA A 127 24.20 27.09 -7.91
N MET A 128 24.36 25.79 -8.14
CA MET A 128 23.45 25.00 -8.95
C MET A 128 22.04 24.96 -8.33
N ALA A 129 21.92 24.77 -7.02
CA ALA A 129 20.63 24.85 -6.32
C ALA A 129 20.00 26.25 -6.45
N ALA A 130 20.78 27.31 -6.30
CA ALA A 130 20.31 28.68 -6.51
C ALA A 130 19.80 28.89 -7.96
N CYS A 131 20.58 28.49 -8.97
CA CYS A 131 20.18 28.61 -10.37
C CYS A 131 18.89 27.84 -10.67
N THR A 132 18.79 26.61 -10.17
CA THR A 132 17.68 25.69 -10.47
C THR A 132 16.37 26.07 -9.78
N HIS A 133 16.41 26.82 -8.68
CA HIS A 133 15.20 27.21 -7.93
C HIS A 133 14.85 28.70 -8.05
N VAL A 134 15.84 29.61 -8.18
CA VAL A 134 15.56 31.05 -8.34
C VAL A 134 14.83 31.32 -9.65
N ILE A 135 15.29 30.75 -10.77
CA ILE A 135 14.67 30.95 -12.10
C ILE A 135 13.19 30.53 -12.12
N PRO A 136 12.82 29.29 -11.77
CA PRO A 136 11.41 28.90 -11.77
C PRO A 136 10.58 29.67 -10.73
N SER A 137 11.16 30.05 -9.59
CA SER A 137 10.41 30.84 -8.58
C SER A 137 9.96 32.19 -9.12
N LEU A 138 10.82 32.90 -9.85
CA LEU A 138 10.49 34.18 -10.47
C LEU A 138 9.47 34.00 -11.59
N LEU A 139 9.69 33.01 -12.46
CA LEU A 139 8.79 32.73 -13.59
C LEU A 139 7.36 32.44 -13.12
N VAL A 140 7.22 31.57 -12.12
CA VAL A 140 5.94 31.11 -11.61
C VAL A 140 5.24 32.17 -10.76
N ALA A 141 6.00 33.09 -10.15
CA ALA A 141 5.45 34.26 -9.47
C ALA A 141 4.83 35.27 -10.45
N GLU A 142 5.51 35.54 -11.57
CA GLU A 142 5.11 36.56 -12.56
C GLU A 142 4.07 36.06 -13.57
N VAL A 143 4.29 34.87 -14.15
CA VAL A 143 3.56 34.43 -15.35
C VAL A 143 2.21 33.78 -15.02
N ILE A 144 2.12 33.13 -13.86
CA ILE A 144 0.94 32.33 -13.49
C ILE A 144 0.16 33.08 -12.41
N THR A 145 -0.82 33.89 -12.83
CA THR A 145 -1.66 34.70 -11.93
C THR A 145 -3.12 34.25 -12.01
N GLY A 146 -3.88 34.46 -10.93
CA GLY A 146 -5.28 34.01 -10.82
C GLY A 146 -5.62 33.32 -9.49
N PRO A 147 -6.83 32.75 -9.36
CA PRO A 147 -7.31 32.16 -8.11
C PRO A 147 -6.38 31.07 -7.58
N VAL A 148 -6.06 31.13 -6.28
CA VAL A 148 -5.05 30.28 -5.62
C VAL A 148 -5.30 28.77 -5.83
N TRP A 149 -6.56 28.35 -5.88
CA TRP A 149 -6.93 26.93 -5.97
C TRP A 149 -6.57 26.27 -7.31
N TRP A 150 -6.53 27.04 -8.42
CA TRP A 150 -6.10 26.52 -9.74
C TRP A 150 -4.65 26.89 -10.05
N THR A 151 -4.25 28.11 -9.69
CA THR A 151 -2.91 28.57 -10.00
C THR A 151 -1.87 27.79 -9.21
N LEU A 152 -2.11 27.45 -7.95
CA LEU A 152 -1.07 26.82 -7.14
C LEU A 152 -0.64 25.42 -7.62
N PRO A 153 -1.53 24.47 -7.96
CA PRO A 153 -1.11 23.20 -8.54
C PRO A 153 -0.31 23.40 -9.83
N LEU A 154 -0.77 24.30 -10.71
CA LEU A 154 -0.07 24.62 -11.95
C LEU A 154 1.30 25.25 -11.68
N LYS A 155 1.39 26.19 -10.73
CA LYS A 155 2.62 26.80 -10.26
C LYS A 155 3.60 25.74 -9.79
N ALA A 156 3.16 24.81 -8.95
CA ALA A 156 3.99 23.72 -8.44
C ALA A 156 4.46 22.79 -9.56
N VAL A 157 3.60 22.37 -10.50
CA VAL A 157 4.00 21.53 -11.64
C VAL A 157 5.06 22.23 -12.48
N VAL A 158 4.80 23.47 -12.92
CA VAL A 158 5.70 24.22 -13.80
C VAL A 158 7.03 24.46 -13.10
N TYR A 159 7.01 24.86 -11.83
CA TYR A 159 8.21 25.06 -11.02
C TYR A 159 9.06 23.79 -11.01
N VAL A 160 8.46 22.66 -10.66
CA VAL A 160 9.16 21.38 -10.48
C VAL A 160 9.72 20.85 -11.79
N VAL A 161 8.94 20.92 -12.88
CA VAL A 161 9.40 20.48 -14.20
C VAL A 161 10.63 21.28 -14.65
N ILE A 162 10.61 22.60 -14.48
CA ILE A 162 11.76 23.45 -14.82
C ILE A 162 12.95 23.15 -13.91
N THR A 163 12.73 23.02 -12.60
CA THR A 163 13.78 22.71 -11.61
C THR A 163 14.48 21.40 -11.96
N VAL A 164 13.71 20.34 -12.20
CA VAL A 164 14.24 19.02 -12.58
C VAL A 164 14.97 19.12 -13.91
N SER A 165 14.39 19.77 -14.91
CA SER A 165 15.02 19.90 -16.23
C SER A 165 16.39 20.60 -16.13
N LEU A 166 16.45 21.72 -15.41
CA LEU A 166 17.71 22.47 -15.20
C LEU A 166 18.72 21.65 -14.38
N ASN A 167 18.29 21.03 -13.27
CA ASN A 167 19.17 20.29 -12.39
C ASN A 167 19.85 19.11 -13.12
N TYR A 168 19.07 18.31 -13.85
CA TYR A 168 19.60 17.16 -14.59
C TYR A 168 20.54 17.58 -15.72
N VAL A 169 20.20 18.62 -16.48
CA VAL A 169 21.07 19.15 -17.55
C VAL A 169 22.39 19.68 -16.99
N MET A 170 22.34 20.45 -15.90
CA MET A 170 23.55 21.01 -15.29
C MET A 170 24.44 19.92 -14.67
N THR A 171 23.83 18.94 -14.01
CA THR A 171 24.53 17.80 -13.42
C THR A 171 25.17 16.90 -14.49
N ALA A 172 24.42 16.54 -15.55
CA ALA A 172 24.97 15.76 -16.66
C ALA A 172 26.13 16.48 -17.35
N ARG A 173 26.08 17.82 -17.45
CA ARG A 173 27.15 18.59 -18.07
C ARG A 173 28.43 18.61 -17.24
N VAL A 174 28.35 18.81 -15.92
CA VAL A 174 29.55 18.78 -15.08
C VAL A 174 30.17 17.38 -15.04
N LEU A 175 29.35 16.32 -15.03
CA LEU A 175 29.83 14.94 -15.05
C LEU A 175 30.46 14.55 -16.40
N SER A 176 29.88 14.99 -17.51
CA SER A 176 30.46 14.83 -18.84
C SER A 176 31.87 15.42 -18.92
N TYR A 177 32.08 16.62 -18.37
CA TYR A 177 33.40 17.22 -18.29
C TYR A 177 34.35 16.53 -17.30
N ALA A 178 33.84 16.04 -16.16
CA ALA A 178 34.65 15.37 -15.15
C ALA A 178 35.13 13.99 -15.60
N ASN A 179 34.28 13.25 -16.33
CA ASN A 179 34.53 11.87 -16.77
C ASN A 179 35.03 11.79 -18.22
N ASN A 180 35.17 12.92 -18.92
CA ASN A 180 35.54 13.00 -20.34
C ASN A 180 34.67 12.11 -21.24
N SER A 181 33.36 12.20 -21.06
CA SER A 181 32.34 11.36 -21.71
C SER A 181 31.30 12.21 -22.43
N SER A 182 30.51 11.59 -23.32
CA SER A 182 29.46 12.29 -24.06
C SER A 182 28.38 12.86 -23.11
N PHE A 183 27.95 14.10 -23.35
CA PHE A 183 26.86 14.71 -22.58
C PHE A 183 25.54 13.93 -22.72
N LEU A 184 25.21 13.47 -23.94
CA LEU A 184 23.98 12.72 -24.19
C LEU A 184 24.00 11.35 -23.48
N GLU A 185 25.18 10.73 -23.43
CA GLU A 185 25.40 9.48 -22.70
C GLU A 185 25.30 9.70 -21.18
N MET A 186 25.92 10.76 -20.65
CA MET A 186 25.79 11.12 -19.23
C MET A 186 24.36 11.53 -18.88
N LEU A 187 23.63 12.17 -19.78
CA LEU A 187 22.23 12.53 -19.58
C LEU A 187 21.35 11.28 -19.56
N SER A 188 21.54 10.33 -20.47
CA SER A 188 20.76 9.08 -20.47
C SER A 188 21.10 8.18 -19.27
N GLN A 189 22.38 8.08 -18.89
CA GLN A 189 22.83 7.30 -17.72
C GLN A 189 22.42 7.91 -16.39
N ASN A 190 22.36 9.25 -16.27
CA ASN A 190 21.85 9.92 -15.07
C ASN A 190 20.32 9.90 -14.98
N VAL A 191 19.61 9.69 -16.09
CA VAL A 191 18.14 9.67 -16.15
C VAL A 191 17.62 8.24 -16.04
N GLY A 192 17.72 7.67 -14.84
CA GLY A 192 16.86 6.55 -14.48
C GLY A 192 15.41 7.02 -14.47
N ALA A 193 14.53 6.41 -15.27
CA ALA A 193 13.11 6.80 -15.35
C ALA A 193 12.40 6.78 -13.98
N SER A 194 12.85 5.90 -13.08
CA SER A 194 12.42 5.82 -11.67
C SER A 194 12.89 7.01 -10.83
N THR A 195 14.15 7.44 -10.99
CA THR A 195 14.74 8.59 -10.30
C THR A 195 14.11 9.91 -10.77
N LEU A 196 13.84 10.04 -12.06
CA LEU A 196 13.15 11.20 -12.62
C LEU A 196 11.71 11.29 -12.10
N GLY A 197 10.97 10.18 -12.15
CA GLY A 197 9.59 10.12 -11.63
C GLY A 197 9.51 10.44 -10.13
N SER A 198 10.40 9.87 -9.33
CA SER A 198 10.45 10.17 -7.89
C SER A 198 10.85 11.62 -7.60
N THR A 199 11.82 12.19 -8.32
CA THR A 199 12.24 13.59 -8.12
C THR A 199 11.12 14.57 -8.48
N LEU A 200 10.38 14.32 -9.56
CA LEU A 200 9.19 15.09 -9.93
C LEU A 200 8.09 15.00 -8.86
N VAL A 201 7.80 13.79 -8.37
CA VAL A 201 6.79 13.57 -7.34
C VAL A 201 7.14 14.31 -6.04
N LEU A 202 8.39 14.20 -5.61
CA LEU A 202 8.87 14.83 -4.39
C LEU A 202 8.86 16.35 -4.53
N GLY A 203 9.33 16.89 -5.65
CA GLY A 203 9.29 18.33 -5.91
C GLY A 203 7.88 18.91 -5.75
N PHE A 204 6.84 18.18 -6.20
CA PHE A 204 5.47 18.64 -6.06
C PHE A 204 5.00 18.75 -4.60
N SER A 205 5.50 17.90 -3.69
CA SER A 205 5.17 18.01 -2.27
C SER A 205 5.54 19.36 -1.66
N GLY A 206 6.48 20.10 -2.28
CA GLY A 206 6.76 21.50 -1.94
C GLY A 206 5.57 22.45 -2.09
N GLY A 207 4.70 22.24 -3.07
CA GLY A 207 3.46 23.01 -3.22
C GLY A 207 2.46 22.74 -2.10
N ILE A 208 2.38 21.49 -1.63
CA ILE A 208 1.56 21.11 -0.47
C ILE A 208 2.15 21.70 0.81
N MET A 209 3.48 21.67 0.96
CA MET A 209 4.15 22.31 2.10
C MET A 209 3.90 23.82 2.15
N TYR A 210 3.89 24.49 0.99
CA TYR A 210 3.49 25.89 0.90
C TYR A 210 2.06 26.11 1.41
N LEU A 211 1.07 25.30 1.00
CA LEU A 211 -0.31 25.39 1.52
C LEU A 211 -0.39 25.19 3.03
N LEU A 212 0.36 24.23 3.56
CA LEU A 212 0.40 23.98 4.99
C LEU A 212 0.94 25.21 5.69
N ILE A 213 2.09 25.72 5.30
CA ILE A 213 2.73 26.86 5.96
C ILE A 213 1.85 28.13 5.90
N THR A 214 1.09 28.34 4.82
CA THR A 214 0.17 29.48 4.72
C THR A 214 -1.13 29.32 5.50
N SER A 215 -1.43 28.13 6.04
CA SER A 215 -2.64 27.83 6.82
C SER A 215 -2.55 28.19 8.31
N GLY A 216 -1.48 28.85 8.75
CA GLY A 216 -1.27 29.28 10.13
C GLY A 216 -0.56 28.23 11.00
N LEU A 217 -0.64 28.36 12.33
CA LEU A 217 0.18 27.58 13.28
C LEU A 217 0.08 26.06 13.10
N VAL A 218 -1.13 25.54 12.82
CA VAL A 218 -1.36 24.11 12.55
C VAL A 218 -0.54 23.64 11.35
N GLY A 219 -0.46 24.47 10.32
CA GLY A 219 0.35 24.26 9.13
C GLY A 219 1.84 24.08 9.40
N TYR A 220 2.42 24.92 10.26
CA TYR A 220 3.83 24.84 10.67
C TYR A 220 4.15 23.56 11.45
N ILE A 221 3.17 23.01 12.18
CA ILE A 221 3.32 21.73 12.90
C ILE A 221 3.22 20.54 11.93
N MET A 222 2.39 20.67 10.89
CA MET A 222 2.11 19.61 9.92
C MET A 222 3.18 19.48 8.83
N ALA A 223 3.80 20.58 8.42
CA ALA A 223 4.79 20.61 7.35
C ALA A 223 6.06 19.75 7.60
N PRO A 224 6.66 19.69 8.81
CA PRO A 224 7.75 18.77 9.11
C PRO A 224 7.30 17.31 9.06
N GLY A 225 6.04 17.04 9.43
CA GLY A 225 5.43 15.71 9.32
C GLY A 225 5.36 15.23 7.87
N LEU A 226 4.90 16.09 6.96
CA LEU A 226 4.89 15.83 5.51
C LEU A 226 6.32 15.69 4.94
N PHE A 227 7.29 16.46 5.43
CA PHE A 227 8.67 16.35 4.97
C PHE A 227 9.39 15.09 5.47
N GLY A 228 9.25 14.76 6.76
CA GLY A 228 9.73 13.51 7.34
C GLY A 228 9.09 12.30 6.67
N PHE A 229 7.82 12.44 6.27
CA PHE A 229 7.10 11.50 5.44
C PHE A 229 7.76 11.31 4.04
N VAL A 230 8.06 12.40 3.33
CA VAL A 230 8.76 12.39 2.03
C VAL A 230 10.13 11.72 2.12
N LEU A 231 10.88 11.98 3.19
CA LEU A 231 12.15 11.33 3.48
C LEU A 231 11.99 9.82 3.69
N ALA A 232 11.02 9.40 4.52
CA ALA A 232 10.75 8.00 4.81
C ALA A 232 10.34 7.22 3.54
N VAL A 233 9.50 7.81 2.69
CA VAL A 233 9.11 7.30 1.37
C VAL A 233 10.33 7.04 0.49
N ARG A 234 11.20 8.04 0.34
CA ARG A 234 12.30 7.92 -0.61
C ARG A 234 13.36 6.93 -0.13
N GLY A 235 13.66 6.91 1.17
CA GLY A 235 14.57 5.92 1.77
C GLY A 235 14.07 4.48 1.60
N ASN A 236 12.80 4.24 1.92
CA ASN A 236 12.22 2.89 1.84
C ASN A 236 12.11 2.36 0.41
N VAL A 237 11.96 3.22 -0.61
CA VAL A 237 11.96 2.76 -2.02
C VAL A 237 13.33 2.39 -2.53
N ALA A 238 14.36 3.15 -2.15
CA ALA A 238 15.73 2.78 -2.47
C ALA A 238 16.08 1.41 -1.86
N ASP A 239 15.62 1.16 -0.62
CA ASP A 239 15.83 -0.12 0.06
C ASP A 239 15.00 -1.27 -0.57
N ALA A 240 13.72 -1.03 -0.88
CA ALA A 240 12.85 -2.03 -1.49
C ALA A 240 13.33 -2.47 -2.89
N GLN A 241 13.79 -1.52 -3.71
CA GLN A 241 14.39 -1.84 -5.01
C GLN A 241 15.66 -2.67 -4.87
N ARG A 242 16.50 -2.36 -3.86
CA ARG A 242 17.70 -3.13 -3.58
C ARG A 242 17.38 -4.57 -3.16
N GLN A 243 16.35 -4.78 -2.35
CA GLN A 243 15.95 -6.11 -1.90
C GLN A 243 15.34 -6.96 -3.02
N GLY A 244 14.47 -6.38 -3.86
CA GLY A 244 13.87 -7.09 -4.99
C GLY A 244 14.93 -7.60 -5.97
N GLU A 245 15.91 -6.76 -6.27
CA GLU A 245 17.06 -7.11 -7.11
C GLU A 245 17.89 -8.23 -6.49
N LEU A 246 18.21 -8.13 -5.19
CA LEU A 246 18.98 -9.18 -4.49
C LEU A 246 18.23 -10.52 -4.43
N LYS A 247 16.91 -10.51 -4.22
CA LYS A 247 16.10 -11.74 -4.17
C LYS A 247 16.11 -12.45 -5.51
N ASN A 248 15.84 -11.74 -6.60
CA ASN A 248 15.80 -12.32 -7.93
C ASN A 248 17.19 -12.80 -8.35
N GLN A 249 18.23 -11.99 -8.10
CA GLN A 249 19.62 -12.42 -8.33
C GLN A 249 19.97 -13.68 -7.53
N THR A 250 19.49 -13.83 -6.30
CA THR A 250 19.76 -15.03 -5.48
C THR A 250 19.03 -16.26 -6.00
N LEU A 251 17.77 -16.10 -6.43
CA LEU A 251 16.98 -17.19 -7.01
C LEU A 251 17.52 -17.63 -8.37
N ASP A 252 17.87 -16.66 -9.23
CA ASP A 252 18.47 -16.93 -10.54
C ASP A 252 19.85 -17.57 -10.39
N LEU A 253 20.67 -17.11 -9.43
CA LEU A 253 21.97 -17.75 -9.14
C LEU A 253 21.81 -19.15 -8.55
N ALA A 254 20.79 -19.39 -7.71
CA ALA A 254 20.53 -20.73 -7.16
C ALA A 254 20.03 -21.71 -8.23
N ALA A 255 19.15 -21.26 -9.13
CA ALA A 255 18.70 -22.03 -10.29
C ALA A 255 19.86 -22.30 -11.26
N GLN A 256 20.61 -21.27 -11.65
CA GLN A 256 21.79 -21.41 -12.52
C GLN A 256 22.88 -22.30 -11.92
N ALA A 257 23.08 -22.28 -10.59
CA ALA A 257 24.03 -23.14 -9.91
C ALA A 257 23.60 -24.62 -9.90
N LEU A 258 22.29 -24.89 -9.83
CA LEU A 258 21.75 -26.24 -10.01
C LEU A 258 21.92 -26.69 -11.48
N ASP A 259 21.57 -25.81 -12.43
CA ASP A 259 21.66 -26.07 -13.87
C ASP A 259 23.09 -26.28 -14.38
N ALA A 260 24.08 -25.65 -13.75
CA ALA A 260 25.49 -25.88 -14.08
C ALA A 260 26.00 -27.27 -13.66
N ARG A 261 25.32 -27.95 -12.71
CA ARG A 261 25.75 -29.25 -12.16
C ARG A 261 24.91 -30.43 -12.63
N ASP A 262 23.66 -30.20 -13.00
CA ASP A 262 22.77 -31.22 -13.56
C ASP A 262 22.60 -30.97 -15.07
N ARG A 263 22.92 -31.95 -15.91
CA ARG A 263 22.81 -31.84 -17.38
C ARG A 263 21.34 -31.68 -17.87
N TYR A 264 20.36 -31.66 -16.97
CA TYR A 264 18.94 -31.84 -17.26
C TYR A 264 18.01 -30.64 -16.98
N THR A 265 18.40 -29.59 -16.23
CA THR A 265 17.40 -28.91 -15.38
C THR A 265 16.80 -27.55 -15.79
N GLU A 266 17.28 -26.81 -16.79
CA GLU A 266 16.64 -25.49 -17.09
C GLU A 266 15.18 -25.65 -17.57
N SER A 267 14.93 -26.67 -18.41
CA SER A 267 13.61 -26.84 -19.05
C SER A 267 12.62 -27.66 -18.20
N HIS A 268 13.10 -28.51 -17.28
CA HIS A 268 12.26 -29.42 -16.50
C HIS A 268 11.54 -28.70 -15.35
N SER A 269 12.27 -28.00 -14.49
CA SER A 269 11.69 -27.31 -13.33
C SER A 269 10.65 -26.26 -13.73
N ILE A 270 10.83 -25.61 -14.87
CA ILE A 270 9.86 -24.67 -15.45
C ILE A 270 8.58 -25.40 -15.89
N ARG A 271 8.69 -26.55 -16.58
CA ARG A 271 7.51 -27.31 -17.02
C ARG A 271 6.76 -27.93 -15.85
N VAL A 272 7.46 -28.45 -14.85
CA VAL A 272 6.86 -28.96 -13.60
C VAL A 272 6.13 -27.86 -12.86
N SER A 273 6.76 -26.69 -12.71
CA SER A 273 6.14 -25.50 -12.11
C SER A 273 4.82 -25.13 -12.78
N GLU A 274 4.85 -24.99 -14.11
CA GLU A 274 3.68 -24.56 -14.88
C GLU A 274 2.55 -25.60 -14.83
N LEU A 275 2.87 -26.88 -15.04
CA LEU A 275 1.89 -27.97 -14.96
C LEU A 275 1.27 -28.08 -13.55
N ALA A 276 2.09 -27.96 -12.50
CA ALA A 276 1.59 -28.00 -11.12
C ALA A 276 0.63 -26.84 -10.82
N GLY A 277 0.91 -25.64 -11.36
CA GLY A 277 -0.01 -24.50 -11.31
C GLY A 277 -1.35 -24.79 -12.01
N GLN A 278 -1.31 -25.34 -13.23
CA GLN A 278 -2.51 -25.69 -14.01
C GLN A 278 -3.36 -26.78 -13.32
N LEU A 279 -2.72 -27.78 -12.71
CA LEU A 279 -3.41 -28.80 -11.91
C LEU A 279 -4.10 -28.16 -10.70
N GLY A 280 -3.43 -27.24 -10.00
CA GLY A 280 -4.01 -26.49 -8.89
C GLY A 280 -5.25 -25.68 -9.29
N GLU A 281 -5.19 -25.00 -10.45
CA GLU A 281 -6.32 -24.26 -11.00
C GLU A 281 -7.49 -25.19 -11.35
N ARG A 282 -7.21 -26.36 -11.95
CA ARG A 282 -8.23 -27.35 -12.31
C ARG A 282 -8.91 -27.97 -11.09
N LEU A 283 -8.20 -28.04 -9.97
CA LEU A 283 -8.69 -28.46 -8.65
C LEU A 283 -9.43 -27.36 -7.88
N GLU A 284 -9.62 -26.18 -8.48
CA GLU A 284 -10.29 -25.01 -7.89
C GLU A 284 -9.58 -24.45 -6.63
N LEU A 285 -8.26 -24.59 -6.55
CA LEU A 285 -7.45 -23.92 -5.54
C LEU A 285 -7.44 -22.40 -5.75
N GLY A 286 -7.09 -21.62 -4.72
CA GLY A 286 -6.92 -20.18 -4.83
C GLY A 286 -5.62 -19.79 -5.51
N ASP A 287 -5.58 -18.61 -6.14
CA ASP A 287 -4.43 -18.10 -6.90
C ASP A 287 -3.13 -18.11 -6.10
N ARG A 288 -3.19 -17.78 -4.80
CA ARG A 288 -2.04 -17.84 -3.88
C ARG A 288 -1.51 -19.26 -3.71
N GLU A 289 -2.39 -20.25 -3.58
CA GLU A 289 -1.99 -21.65 -3.41
C GLU A 289 -1.38 -22.17 -4.72
N CYS A 290 -1.96 -21.82 -5.86
CA CYS A 290 -1.38 -22.14 -7.17
C CYS A 290 0.03 -21.55 -7.32
N GLU A 291 0.25 -20.29 -6.91
CA GLU A 291 1.56 -19.64 -7.00
C GLU A 291 2.61 -20.24 -6.06
N LEU A 292 2.20 -20.64 -4.85
CA LEU A 292 3.05 -21.39 -3.93
C LEU A 292 3.46 -22.74 -4.55
N ILE A 293 2.53 -23.44 -5.20
CA ILE A 293 2.80 -24.71 -5.89
C ILE A 293 3.72 -24.50 -7.11
N ARG A 294 3.53 -23.44 -7.91
CA ARG A 294 4.45 -23.07 -8.99
C ARG A 294 5.86 -22.84 -8.47
N THR A 295 5.99 -22.03 -7.42
CA THR A 295 7.28 -21.74 -6.79
C THR A 295 7.93 -23.03 -6.26
N ALA A 296 7.13 -23.91 -5.64
CA ALA A 296 7.59 -25.21 -5.17
C ALA A 296 8.07 -26.10 -6.33
N GLY A 297 7.36 -26.10 -7.47
CA GLY A 297 7.77 -26.84 -8.66
C GLY A 297 9.07 -26.33 -9.27
N SER A 298 9.30 -25.02 -9.27
CA SER A 298 10.57 -24.45 -9.74
C SER A 298 11.77 -24.82 -8.84
N LEU A 299 11.52 -25.16 -7.58
CA LEU A 299 12.55 -25.42 -6.57
C LEU A 299 12.58 -26.87 -6.08
N HIS A 300 11.74 -27.77 -6.62
CA HIS A 300 11.52 -29.11 -6.05
C HIS A 300 12.81 -29.93 -5.96
N ASP A 301 13.69 -29.72 -6.93
CA ASP A 301 14.97 -30.41 -7.07
C ASP A 301 16.19 -29.65 -6.51
N LEU A 302 15.99 -28.50 -5.84
CA LEU A 302 17.09 -27.64 -5.36
C LEU A 302 18.13 -28.40 -4.52
N GLY A 303 17.67 -29.38 -3.73
CA GLY A 303 18.57 -30.15 -2.87
C GLY A 303 19.51 -31.11 -3.60
N LYS A 304 19.36 -31.30 -4.93
CA LYS A 304 20.34 -32.05 -5.73
C LYS A 304 21.73 -31.40 -5.71
N ILE A 305 21.82 -30.10 -5.38
CA ILE A 305 23.10 -29.42 -5.08
C ILE A 305 23.87 -30.14 -3.95
N GLY A 306 23.18 -30.73 -2.98
CA GLY A 306 23.78 -31.48 -1.88
C GLY A 306 24.22 -32.91 -2.23
N VAL A 307 23.96 -33.37 -3.46
CA VAL A 307 24.36 -34.70 -3.97
C VAL A 307 25.71 -34.60 -4.68
N ARG A 308 26.57 -35.62 -4.51
CA ARG A 308 27.88 -35.67 -5.17
C ARG A 308 27.73 -35.89 -6.68
N ASP A 309 28.60 -35.27 -7.48
CA ASP A 309 28.52 -35.32 -8.94
C ASP A 309 28.66 -36.73 -9.52
N ASP A 310 29.44 -37.61 -8.87
CA ASP A 310 29.63 -39.01 -9.29
C ASP A 310 28.37 -39.85 -9.11
N ILE A 311 27.50 -39.46 -8.18
CA ILE A 311 26.17 -40.07 -7.96
C ILE A 311 25.14 -39.38 -8.88
N LEU A 312 25.10 -38.05 -8.87
CA LEU A 312 24.11 -37.26 -9.62
C LEU A 312 24.17 -37.50 -11.13
N ASN A 313 25.38 -37.57 -11.69
CA ASN A 313 25.62 -37.70 -13.13
C ASN A 313 26.01 -39.13 -13.56
N LYS A 314 25.71 -40.15 -12.74
CA LYS A 314 26.11 -41.53 -13.03
C LYS A 314 25.46 -42.04 -14.33
N PRO A 315 26.24 -42.59 -15.29
CA PRO A 315 25.71 -43.05 -16.58
C PRO A 315 24.97 -44.41 -16.51
N GLY A 316 24.92 -45.05 -15.34
CA GLY A 316 24.25 -46.33 -15.09
C GLY A 316 23.34 -46.26 -13.86
N PRO A 317 22.66 -47.38 -13.50
CA PRO A 317 21.79 -47.39 -12.33
C PRO A 317 22.57 -47.09 -11.04
N LEU A 318 21.91 -46.38 -10.12
CA LEU A 318 22.42 -46.14 -8.78
C LEU A 318 22.39 -47.44 -7.95
N THR A 319 23.40 -47.67 -7.13
CA THR A 319 23.42 -48.70 -6.09
C THR A 319 22.47 -48.32 -4.93
N GLU A 320 22.17 -49.23 -4.01
CA GLU A 320 21.29 -48.88 -2.87
C GLU A 320 21.90 -47.77 -1.99
N ASP A 321 23.20 -47.84 -1.70
CA ASP A 321 23.90 -46.79 -0.94
C ASP A 321 23.85 -45.42 -1.67
N GLU A 322 23.96 -45.43 -3.00
CA GLU A 322 23.85 -44.22 -3.81
C GLU A 322 22.40 -43.69 -3.84
N TRP A 323 21.41 -44.59 -3.83
CA TRP A 323 20.00 -44.25 -3.67
C TRP A 323 19.69 -43.63 -2.31
N GLU A 324 20.29 -44.12 -1.22
CA GLU A 324 20.15 -43.51 0.10
C GLU A 324 20.63 -42.05 0.10
N VAL A 325 21.74 -41.75 -0.58
CA VAL A 325 22.23 -40.38 -0.74
C VAL A 325 21.27 -39.55 -1.60
N MET A 326 20.79 -40.11 -2.73
CA MET A 326 19.86 -39.42 -3.63
C MET A 326 18.54 -39.08 -2.93
N ARG A 327 17.99 -39.97 -2.11
CA ARG A 327 16.71 -39.75 -1.39
C ARG A 327 16.74 -38.60 -0.37
N ARG A 328 17.91 -38.03 -0.07
CA ARG A 328 18.06 -36.89 0.84
C ARG A 328 17.83 -35.53 0.19
N HIS A 329 17.81 -35.44 -1.15
CA HIS A 329 17.66 -34.16 -1.82
C HIS A 329 16.37 -33.39 -1.47
N PRO A 330 15.20 -34.00 -1.19
CA PRO A 330 14.02 -33.23 -0.80
C PRO A 330 14.21 -32.54 0.55
N ASP A 331 14.85 -33.22 1.52
CA ASP A 331 15.17 -32.66 2.83
C ASP A 331 16.19 -31.53 2.71
N ILE A 332 17.26 -31.74 1.95
CA ILE A 332 18.31 -30.72 1.74
C ILE A 332 17.70 -29.47 1.09
N GLY A 333 16.90 -29.65 0.03
CA GLY A 333 16.23 -28.55 -0.66
C GLY A 333 15.28 -27.80 0.25
N ALA A 334 14.44 -28.52 1.01
CA ALA A 334 13.52 -27.92 1.96
C ALA A 334 14.24 -27.18 3.11
N ASP A 335 15.35 -27.71 3.62
CA ASP A 335 16.15 -27.06 4.66
C ASP A 335 16.83 -25.77 4.15
N MET A 336 17.31 -25.78 2.91
CA MET A 336 17.84 -24.58 2.25
C MET A 336 16.75 -23.52 2.04
N ILE A 337 15.57 -23.94 1.58
CA ILE A 337 14.42 -23.05 1.35
C ILE A 337 13.90 -22.47 2.67
N ALA A 338 13.82 -23.27 3.73
CA ALA A 338 13.28 -22.87 5.03
C ALA A 338 14.09 -21.76 5.72
N GLN A 339 15.37 -21.60 5.36
CA GLN A 339 16.21 -20.50 5.87
C GLN A 339 15.80 -19.13 5.31
N HIS A 340 15.02 -19.10 4.23
CA HIS A 340 14.53 -17.87 3.63
C HIS A 340 13.05 -17.65 3.99
N SER A 341 12.75 -16.67 4.84
CA SER A 341 11.40 -16.44 5.37
C SER A 341 10.32 -16.29 4.29
N ALA A 342 10.65 -15.67 3.15
CA ALA A 342 9.73 -15.52 2.02
C ALA A 342 9.36 -16.84 1.31
N LEU A 343 10.12 -17.93 1.52
CA LEU A 343 9.90 -19.23 0.88
C LEU A 343 9.58 -20.33 1.90
N ALA A 344 9.48 -20.00 3.19
CA ALA A 344 9.28 -20.99 4.25
C ALA A 344 7.99 -21.83 4.06
N GLU A 345 6.94 -21.24 3.47
CA GLU A 345 5.68 -21.94 3.16
C GLU A 345 5.84 -22.96 2.00
N VAL A 346 6.88 -22.85 1.18
CA VAL A 346 7.20 -23.76 0.06
C VAL A 346 7.97 -25.00 0.53
N ALA A 347 8.76 -24.88 1.60
CA ALA A 347 9.64 -25.96 2.07
C ALA A 347 8.92 -27.31 2.33
N PRO A 348 7.71 -27.36 2.94
CA PRO A 348 7.00 -28.63 3.12
C PRO A 348 6.55 -29.28 1.80
N LEU A 349 6.24 -28.47 0.78
CA LEU A 349 5.83 -28.97 -0.53
C LEU A 349 7.01 -29.64 -1.22
N VAL A 350 8.18 -28.98 -1.18
CA VAL A 350 9.45 -29.51 -1.68
C VAL A 350 9.91 -30.71 -0.87
N ARG A 351 9.77 -30.72 0.47
CA ARG A 351 10.22 -31.87 1.27
C ARG A 351 9.50 -33.16 0.93
N HIS A 352 8.20 -33.09 0.66
CA HIS A 352 7.33 -34.25 0.56
C HIS A 352 6.89 -34.59 -0.87
N HIS A 353 7.49 -33.98 -1.90
CA HIS A 353 7.07 -34.20 -3.30
C HIS A 353 7.35 -35.62 -3.82
N HIS A 354 8.15 -36.42 -3.12
CA HIS A 354 8.40 -37.84 -3.40
C HIS A 354 7.67 -38.81 -2.46
N GLU A 355 6.78 -38.31 -1.59
CA GLU A 355 5.85 -39.16 -0.85
C GLU A 355 4.85 -39.81 -1.82
N ARG A 356 4.43 -41.04 -1.51
CA ARG A 356 3.49 -41.81 -2.33
C ARG A 356 2.19 -42.00 -1.59
N TRP A 357 1.09 -42.03 -2.35
CA TRP A 357 -0.25 -42.14 -1.79
C TRP A 357 -0.44 -43.34 -0.84
N ASP A 358 0.20 -44.47 -1.12
CA ASP A 358 0.20 -45.70 -0.32
C ASP A 358 1.16 -45.68 0.89
N GLY A 359 1.94 -44.62 1.07
CA GLY A 359 2.92 -44.49 2.15
C GLY A 359 4.28 -45.13 1.88
N THR A 360 4.54 -45.69 0.69
CA THR A 360 5.86 -46.27 0.36
C THR A 360 6.87 -45.23 -0.16
N GLY A 361 6.56 -43.94 -0.03
CA GLY A 361 7.41 -42.83 -0.46
C GLY A 361 8.46 -42.42 0.57
N TYR A 362 9.13 -41.30 0.30
CA TYR A 362 10.17 -40.74 1.16
C TYR A 362 10.06 -39.20 1.16
N PRO A 363 10.63 -38.48 2.14
CA PRO A 363 11.49 -38.95 3.24
C PRO A 363 10.77 -39.47 4.49
N ALA A 364 9.50 -39.12 4.71
CA ALA A 364 8.79 -39.38 5.97
C ALA A 364 7.79 -40.55 5.90
N GLY A 365 7.55 -41.15 4.73
CA GLY A 365 6.63 -42.27 4.56
C GLY A 365 5.18 -41.85 4.82
N LEU A 366 4.82 -40.63 4.43
CA LEU A 366 3.48 -40.08 4.63
C LEU A 366 2.53 -40.76 3.63
N ALA A 367 1.34 -41.13 4.11
CA ALA A 367 0.32 -41.78 3.29
C ALA A 367 -0.91 -40.88 3.12
N ALA A 368 -1.58 -41.03 1.98
CA ALA A 368 -2.86 -40.43 1.65
C ALA A 368 -2.99 -38.96 2.09
N ASP A 369 -3.95 -38.69 2.98
CA ASP A 369 -4.30 -37.33 3.37
C ASP A 369 -3.28 -36.62 4.27
N VAL A 370 -2.26 -37.33 4.75
CA VAL A 370 -1.18 -36.76 5.57
C VAL A 370 -0.14 -36.03 4.70
N ILE A 371 0.00 -36.43 3.43
CA ILE A 371 0.91 -35.77 2.48
C ILE A 371 0.39 -34.34 2.22
N PRO A 372 1.21 -33.28 2.28
CA PRO A 372 0.77 -31.93 1.92
C PRO A 372 0.16 -31.89 0.52
N PHE A 373 -1.02 -31.29 0.35
CA PHE A 373 -1.75 -31.36 -0.92
C PHE A 373 -0.95 -30.81 -2.11
N GLY A 374 -0.20 -29.72 -1.92
CA GLY A 374 0.71 -29.19 -2.94
C GLY A 374 1.82 -30.18 -3.33
N ALA A 375 2.33 -30.99 -2.40
CA ALA A 375 3.30 -32.03 -2.69
C ALA A 375 2.71 -33.18 -3.53
N ARG A 376 1.43 -33.52 -3.32
CA ARG A 376 0.71 -34.50 -4.15
C ARG A 376 0.56 -34.01 -5.59
N ILE A 377 0.33 -32.71 -5.78
CA ILE A 377 0.29 -32.07 -7.09
C ILE A 377 1.67 -32.11 -7.75
N LEU A 378 2.72 -31.76 -7.01
CA LEU A 378 4.10 -31.82 -7.52
C LEU A 378 4.51 -33.23 -7.93
N ALA A 379 4.17 -34.26 -7.14
CA ALA A 379 4.49 -35.65 -7.45
C ALA A 379 3.93 -36.09 -8.82
N VAL A 380 2.70 -35.67 -9.14
CA VAL A 380 2.07 -35.93 -10.44
C VAL A 380 2.73 -35.11 -11.55
N ALA A 381 2.97 -33.82 -11.31
CA ALA A 381 3.57 -32.92 -12.31
C ALA A 381 5.01 -33.33 -12.68
N ASP A 382 5.84 -33.62 -11.70
CA ASP A 382 7.22 -34.11 -11.87
C ASP A 382 7.25 -35.45 -12.61
N SER A 383 6.44 -36.42 -12.17
CA SER A 383 6.39 -37.73 -12.81
C SER A 383 5.92 -37.64 -14.27
N PHE A 384 4.92 -36.79 -14.55
CA PHE A 384 4.42 -36.58 -15.90
C PHE A 384 5.47 -35.93 -16.82
N ASP A 385 6.15 -34.89 -16.36
CA ASP A 385 7.22 -34.27 -17.13
C ASP A 385 8.37 -35.25 -17.37
N THR A 386 8.74 -36.04 -16.36
CA THR A 386 9.83 -37.02 -16.43
C THR A 386 9.57 -38.15 -17.45
N ILE A 387 8.31 -38.56 -17.66
CA ILE A 387 7.96 -39.63 -18.62
C ILE A 387 7.63 -39.11 -20.02
N THR A 388 7.18 -37.85 -20.16
CA THR A 388 6.79 -37.26 -21.45
C THR A 388 7.79 -36.26 -22.03
N GLY A 389 8.74 -35.77 -21.22
CA GLY A 389 9.71 -34.77 -21.60
C GLY A 389 10.83 -35.29 -22.51
N PRO A 390 11.38 -34.45 -23.41
CA PRO A 390 12.52 -34.81 -24.24
C PRO A 390 13.79 -34.95 -23.39
N ARG A 391 14.47 -36.11 -23.43
CA ARG A 391 15.78 -36.29 -22.76
C ARG A 391 16.90 -36.02 -23.76
N LEU A 392 17.93 -35.26 -23.37
CA LEU A 392 19.10 -34.92 -24.20
C LEU A 392 19.83 -36.11 -24.83
N TYR A 393 19.58 -37.34 -24.36
CA TYR A 393 20.15 -38.58 -24.88
C TYR A 393 19.13 -39.72 -25.09
N ARG A 394 17.82 -39.45 -25.03
CA ARG A 394 16.74 -40.43 -25.29
C ARG A 394 15.50 -39.73 -25.86
N GLN A 395 14.92 -40.31 -26.93
CA GLN A 395 13.55 -39.95 -27.35
C GLN A 395 12.59 -40.14 -26.16
N SER A 396 11.59 -39.26 -26.06
CA SER A 396 10.59 -39.31 -24.98
C SER A 396 10.01 -40.73 -24.87
N LEU A 397 9.87 -41.22 -23.64
CA LEU A 397 9.45 -42.60 -23.38
C LEU A 397 7.97 -42.81 -23.72
N MET A 398 7.16 -41.74 -23.66
CA MET A 398 5.71 -41.77 -23.85
C MET A 398 5.20 -40.45 -24.46
N THR A 399 4.14 -40.54 -25.27
CA THR A 399 3.33 -39.38 -25.66
C THR A 399 2.57 -38.82 -24.45
N PRO A 400 2.08 -37.56 -24.49
CA PRO A 400 1.26 -36.99 -23.41
C PRO A 400 0.11 -37.88 -22.97
N ILE A 401 -0.65 -38.44 -23.92
CA ILE A 401 -1.78 -39.34 -23.62
C ILE A 401 -1.32 -40.64 -22.96
N GLU A 402 -0.24 -41.25 -23.46
CA GLU A 402 0.34 -42.46 -22.84
C GLU A 402 0.84 -42.18 -21.43
N GLY A 403 1.43 -41.00 -21.19
CA GLY A 403 1.86 -40.57 -19.86
C GLY A 403 0.69 -40.39 -18.89
N VAL A 404 -0.42 -39.78 -19.34
CA VAL A 404 -1.64 -39.66 -18.51
C VAL A 404 -2.19 -41.03 -18.15
N GLU A 405 -2.28 -41.96 -19.11
CA GLU A 405 -2.77 -43.31 -18.84
C GLU A 405 -1.80 -44.11 -17.93
N ASP A 406 -0.49 -43.93 -18.09
CA ASP A 406 0.50 -44.56 -17.20
C ASP A 406 0.37 -44.10 -15.74
N ILE A 407 0.22 -42.78 -15.52
CA ILE A 407 -0.06 -42.20 -14.21
C ILE A 407 -1.41 -42.68 -13.69
N SER A 408 -2.42 -42.77 -14.56
CA SER A 408 -3.77 -43.21 -14.20
C SER A 408 -3.82 -44.63 -13.68
N ARG A 409 -2.99 -45.54 -14.22
CA ARG A 409 -2.86 -46.92 -13.73
C ARG A 409 -2.30 -47.02 -12.31
N ARG A 410 -1.65 -45.96 -11.82
CA ARG A 410 -1.04 -45.88 -10.48
C ARG A 410 -1.80 -44.95 -9.54
N ALA A 411 -2.98 -44.49 -9.95
CA ALA A 411 -3.90 -43.76 -9.08
C ALA A 411 -4.25 -44.63 -7.86
N ASP A 412 -4.38 -44.00 -6.69
CA ASP A 412 -4.67 -44.67 -5.42
C ASP A 412 -3.57 -45.63 -4.91
N HIS A 413 -2.41 -45.65 -5.57
CA HIS A 413 -1.18 -46.29 -5.08
C HIS A 413 -0.06 -45.27 -4.95
N TRP A 414 0.36 -44.67 -6.06
CA TRP A 414 1.46 -43.69 -6.02
C TRP A 414 0.93 -42.26 -6.00
N TYR A 415 -0.20 -42.02 -6.67
CA TYR A 415 -0.73 -40.67 -6.88
C TYR A 415 -2.13 -40.50 -6.29
N ASP A 416 -2.41 -39.30 -5.76
CA ASP A 416 -3.74 -38.89 -5.30
C ASP A 416 -4.73 -38.94 -6.48
N PRO A 417 -5.80 -39.75 -6.41
CA PRO A 417 -6.78 -39.89 -7.49
C PRO A 417 -7.40 -38.58 -7.96
N ASN A 418 -7.55 -37.59 -7.07
CA ASN A 418 -8.14 -36.31 -7.46
C ASN A 418 -7.20 -35.50 -8.36
N VAL A 419 -5.89 -35.57 -8.10
CA VAL A 419 -4.88 -34.90 -8.92
C VAL A 419 -4.74 -35.60 -10.28
N VAL A 420 -4.81 -36.93 -10.29
CA VAL A 420 -4.85 -37.71 -11.53
C VAL A 420 -6.07 -37.35 -12.38
N ASP A 421 -7.25 -37.20 -11.77
CA ASP A 421 -8.45 -36.75 -12.49
C ASP A 421 -8.28 -35.34 -13.06
N ALA A 422 -7.66 -34.42 -12.31
CA ALA A 422 -7.34 -33.09 -12.84
C ALA A 422 -6.39 -33.16 -14.05
N LEU A 423 -5.40 -34.04 -14.02
CA LEU A 423 -4.51 -34.29 -15.16
C LEU A 423 -5.28 -34.88 -16.35
N ARG A 424 -6.13 -35.89 -16.12
CA ARG A 424 -6.99 -36.48 -17.16
C ARG A 424 -7.87 -35.41 -17.81
N GLU A 425 -8.50 -34.55 -17.00
CA GLU A 425 -9.36 -33.47 -17.49
C GLU A 425 -8.60 -32.41 -18.29
N LEU A 426 -7.38 -32.03 -17.87
CA LEU A 426 -6.52 -31.11 -18.64
C LEU A 426 -6.18 -31.66 -20.02
N HIS A 427 -6.07 -32.99 -20.15
CA HIS A 427 -5.79 -33.69 -21.40
C HIS A 427 -7.05 -34.22 -22.12
N GLY A 428 -8.25 -33.79 -21.70
CA GLY A 428 -9.52 -34.12 -22.38
C GLY A 428 -10.04 -35.55 -22.16
N LEU A 429 -9.52 -36.27 -21.16
CA LEU A 429 -9.96 -37.61 -20.77
C LEU A 429 -11.00 -37.56 -19.65
N LYS A 430 -11.83 -38.61 -19.55
CA LYS A 430 -12.84 -38.73 -18.48
C LYS A 430 -12.18 -39.07 -17.12
N PRO A 431 -12.75 -38.58 -16.00
CA PRO A 431 -12.35 -38.97 -14.64
C PRO A 431 -12.42 -40.48 -14.40
N LEU A 432 -11.62 -40.99 -13.46
CA LEU A 432 -11.61 -42.39 -13.04
C LEU A 432 -12.86 -42.75 -12.22
N GLU A 433 -13.46 -43.91 -12.45
CA GLU A 433 -14.56 -44.44 -11.65
C GLU A 433 -14.01 -45.10 -10.37
N LEU A 434 -13.79 -44.29 -9.32
CA LEU A 434 -13.29 -44.75 -8.01
C LEU A 434 -14.33 -44.50 -6.90
N VAL A 435 -14.51 -45.50 -6.03
CA VAL A 435 -15.58 -45.57 -5.01
C VAL A 435 -15.29 -44.72 -3.77
N ASN A 436 -14.02 -44.59 -3.37
CA ASN A 436 -13.58 -43.78 -2.23
C ASN A 436 -12.66 -42.65 -2.70
N ARG A 437 -13.06 -41.40 -2.49
CA ARG A 437 -12.25 -40.22 -2.82
C ARG A 437 -11.97 -39.43 -1.55
N SER A 438 -10.71 -39.08 -1.32
CA SER A 438 -10.35 -38.07 -0.32
C SER A 438 -11.02 -36.74 -0.66
N GLN A 439 -11.38 -35.96 0.36
CA GLN A 439 -11.98 -34.65 0.13
C GLN A 439 -10.93 -33.70 -0.46
N VAL A 440 -11.10 -33.31 -1.72
CA VAL A 440 -10.39 -32.16 -2.27
C VAL A 440 -10.79 -30.93 -1.46
N PRO A 441 -9.84 -30.11 -0.98
CA PRO A 441 -10.13 -28.83 -0.37
C PRO A 441 -10.73 -27.87 -1.43
N ARG A 442 -12.03 -28.04 -1.75
CA ARG A 442 -12.75 -27.22 -2.72
C ARG A 442 -13.20 -25.89 -2.11
N ARG A 443 -13.43 -24.89 -2.96
CA ARG A 443 -14.11 -23.64 -2.58
C ARG A 443 -15.55 -23.92 -2.08
N ILE A 444 -15.72 -24.03 -0.76
CA ILE A 444 -17.05 -23.96 -0.10
C ILE A 444 -17.79 -22.66 -0.51
N SER A 445 -19.03 -22.72 -0.99
CA SER A 445 -19.78 -21.50 -1.35
C SER A 445 -20.34 -20.75 -0.13
N SER A 446 -20.44 -19.42 -0.18
CA SER A 446 -20.97 -18.58 0.91
C SER A 446 -22.40 -18.97 1.32
N LEU A 447 -23.24 -19.34 0.34
CA LEU A 447 -24.59 -19.86 0.56
C LEU A 447 -24.60 -21.16 1.36
N ARG A 448 -23.61 -22.05 1.14
CA ARG A 448 -23.48 -23.30 1.91
C ARG A 448 -23.06 -23.01 3.35
N VAL A 449 -22.13 -22.07 3.58
CA VAL A 449 -21.73 -21.63 4.93
C VAL A 449 -22.93 -21.08 5.70
N LEU A 450 -23.75 -20.22 5.07
CA LEU A 450 -24.93 -19.64 5.72
C LEU A 450 -25.97 -20.71 6.10
N ARG A 451 -26.28 -21.63 5.18
CA ARG A 451 -27.26 -22.70 5.42
C ARG A 451 -26.78 -23.71 6.47
N ALA A 452 -25.49 -24.00 6.50
CA ALA A 452 -24.91 -24.97 7.43
C ALA A 452 -24.75 -24.41 8.86
N ASN A 453 -24.70 -23.09 9.04
CA ASN A 453 -24.44 -22.45 10.33
C ASN A 453 -25.56 -21.43 10.67
N PRO A 454 -26.72 -21.87 11.18
CA PRO A 454 -27.85 -20.99 11.47
C PRO A 454 -27.52 -19.90 12.50
N THR A 455 -26.71 -20.22 13.52
CA THR A 455 -26.23 -19.26 14.52
C THR A 455 -25.42 -18.13 13.90
N PHE A 456 -24.57 -18.45 12.92
CA PHE A 456 -23.85 -17.44 12.14
C PHE A 456 -24.81 -16.61 11.29
N GLY A 457 -25.83 -17.24 10.70
CA GLY A 457 -26.89 -16.52 9.99
C GLY A 457 -27.59 -15.47 10.85
N SER A 458 -28.01 -15.83 12.07
CA SER A 458 -28.61 -14.88 13.02
C SER A 458 -27.66 -13.74 13.40
N LEU A 459 -26.38 -14.05 13.66
CA LEU A 459 -25.36 -13.03 13.94
C LEU A 459 -25.18 -12.08 12.75
N LEU A 460 -25.09 -12.62 11.53
CA LEU A 460 -24.96 -11.84 10.30
C LEU A 460 -26.16 -10.92 10.06
N THR A 461 -27.38 -11.41 10.32
CA THR A 461 -28.61 -10.60 10.22
C THR A 461 -28.60 -9.48 11.26
N ALA A 462 -28.22 -9.76 12.51
CA ALA A 462 -28.12 -8.74 13.55
C ALA A 462 -27.11 -7.64 13.18
N ILE A 463 -25.94 -8.04 12.66
CA ILE A 463 -24.93 -7.11 12.14
C ILE A 463 -25.52 -6.25 11.02
N GLY A 464 -26.10 -6.89 10.01
CA GLY A 464 -26.68 -6.17 8.86
C GLY A 464 -27.72 -5.14 9.26
N ILE A 465 -28.66 -5.49 10.16
CA ILE A 465 -29.67 -4.55 10.65
C ILE A 465 -29.02 -3.37 11.37
N SER A 466 -28.13 -3.63 12.32
CA SER A 466 -27.44 -2.56 13.07
C SER A 466 -26.60 -1.64 12.17
N SER A 467 -25.99 -2.18 11.11
CA SER A 467 -25.15 -1.42 10.19
C SER A 467 -25.93 -0.58 9.18
N ILE A 468 -27.24 -0.82 9.01
CA ILE A 468 -28.12 0.09 8.25
C ILE A 468 -28.31 1.41 9.02
N GLY A 469 -28.27 1.34 10.35
CA GLY A 469 -28.49 2.47 11.25
C GLY A 469 -27.33 3.47 11.31
N ASP A 470 -26.08 3.01 11.37
CA ASP A 470 -24.89 3.86 11.50
C ASP A 470 -24.86 5.04 10.48
N PRO A 471 -25.13 4.85 9.17
CA PRO A 471 -25.26 5.94 8.20
C PRO A 471 -26.33 6.98 8.53
N LEU A 472 -27.46 6.58 9.13
CA LEU A 472 -28.54 7.50 9.51
C LEU A 472 -28.05 8.51 10.54
N THR A 473 -27.38 8.03 11.59
CA THR A 473 -26.77 8.88 12.60
C THR A 473 -25.62 9.69 12.05
N GLN A 474 -24.81 9.14 11.15
CA GLN A 474 -23.76 9.92 10.49
C GLN A 474 -24.35 11.10 9.71
N VAL A 475 -25.36 10.87 8.85
CA VAL A 475 -26.01 11.94 8.10
C VAL A 475 -26.64 12.96 9.06
N ALA A 476 -27.38 12.51 10.07
CA ALA A 476 -28.03 13.39 11.04
C ALA A 476 -27.01 14.28 11.77
N THR A 477 -25.95 13.69 12.31
CA THR A 477 -24.97 14.40 13.13
C THR A 477 -24.17 15.40 12.31
N LEU A 478 -23.65 14.99 11.16
CA LEU A 478 -22.80 15.87 10.35
C LEU A 478 -23.62 17.02 9.76
N VAL A 479 -24.84 16.77 9.28
CA VAL A 479 -25.73 17.82 8.77
C VAL A 479 -26.14 18.79 9.87
N LEU A 480 -26.45 18.31 11.07
CA LEU A 480 -26.81 19.17 12.21
C LEU A 480 -25.64 20.05 12.64
N ILE A 481 -24.45 19.49 12.82
CA ILE A 481 -23.25 20.25 13.16
C ILE A 481 -23.00 21.32 12.10
N TYR A 482 -22.96 20.92 10.83
CA TYR A 482 -22.64 21.81 9.73
C TYR A 482 -23.63 22.96 9.61
N THR A 483 -24.93 22.70 9.73
CA THR A 483 -25.95 23.74 9.64
C THR A 483 -25.99 24.64 10.89
N ALA A 484 -25.80 24.08 12.09
CA ALA A 484 -25.80 24.84 13.34
C ALA A 484 -24.59 25.78 13.47
N THR A 485 -23.45 25.45 12.85
CA THR A 485 -22.21 26.25 12.93
C THR A 485 -21.99 27.16 11.74
N GLY A 486 -23.07 27.54 11.04
CA GLY A 486 -22.98 28.46 9.90
C GLY A 486 -22.23 27.88 8.68
N ARG A 487 -22.34 26.57 8.46
CA ARG A 487 -21.69 25.83 7.34
C ARG A 487 -20.16 25.79 7.41
N ASP A 488 -19.64 25.70 8.63
CA ASP A 488 -18.21 25.54 8.89
C ASP A 488 -17.76 24.07 8.77
N ALA A 489 -16.95 23.79 7.74
CA ALA A 489 -16.42 22.45 7.48
C ALA A 489 -15.43 21.96 8.56
N ARG A 490 -14.85 22.85 9.37
CA ARG A 490 -13.96 22.48 10.48
C ARG A 490 -14.71 21.70 11.56
N MET A 491 -15.99 22.00 11.76
CA MET A 491 -16.81 21.32 12.76
C MET A 491 -17.23 19.92 12.30
N VAL A 492 -17.39 19.72 10.99
CA VAL A 492 -17.56 18.38 10.39
C VAL A 492 -16.28 17.55 10.58
N ALA A 493 -15.10 18.16 10.37
CA ALA A 493 -13.83 17.50 10.65
C ALA A 493 -13.70 17.11 12.14
N LEU A 494 -14.13 17.98 13.07
CA LEU A 494 -14.13 17.69 14.51
C LEU A 494 -14.97 16.44 14.84
N ALA A 495 -16.11 16.23 14.17
CA ALA A 495 -16.92 15.03 14.36
C ALA A 495 -16.16 13.75 14.02
N PHE A 496 -15.50 13.69 12.85
CA PHE A 496 -14.68 12.55 12.44
C PHE A 496 -13.46 12.35 13.35
N ILE A 497 -12.81 13.43 13.77
CA ILE A 497 -11.68 13.39 14.71
C ILE A 497 -12.14 12.81 16.06
N THR A 498 -13.30 13.22 16.55
CA THR A 498 -13.88 12.72 17.81
C THR A 498 -14.13 11.22 17.74
N GLN A 499 -14.72 10.73 16.65
CA GLN A 499 -14.93 9.29 16.43
C GLN A 499 -13.62 8.52 16.34
N ALA A 500 -12.61 9.09 15.66
CA ALA A 500 -11.31 8.49 15.52
C ALA A 500 -10.57 8.36 16.86
N ILE A 501 -10.59 9.40 17.70
CA ILE A 501 -9.99 9.38 19.04
C ILE A 501 -10.68 8.33 19.91
N ALA A 502 -12.02 8.29 19.93
CA ALA A 502 -12.78 7.28 20.63
C ALA A 502 -12.36 5.86 20.20
N THR A 503 -12.25 5.62 18.89
CA THR A 503 -11.84 4.32 18.34
C THR A 503 -10.42 3.93 18.78
N ILE A 504 -9.45 4.86 18.76
CA ILE A 504 -8.09 4.62 19.25
C ILE A 504 -8.10 4.27 20.74
N LEU A 505 -8.85 5.04 21.53
CA LEU A 505 -8.92 4.86 22.97
C LEU A 505 -9.49 3.48 23.33
N MET A 506 -10.61 3.09 22.72
CA MET A 506 -11.23 1.78 22.99
C MET A 506 -10.35 0.62 22.53
N SER A 507 -9.73 0.74 21.35
CA SER A 507 -8.88 -0.31 20.80
C SER A 507 -7.60 -0.52 21.62
N SER A 508 -7.05 0.55 22.22
CA SER A 508 -5.81 0.50 23.01
C SER A 508 -6.03 0.18 24.50
N VAL A 509 -7.08 0.73 25.12
CA VAL A 509 -7.31 0.64 26.57
C VAL A 509 -8.25 -0.51 26.92
N LEU A 510 -9.31 -0.72 26.14
CA LEU A 510 -10.42 -1.61 26.51
C LEU A 510 -10.52 -2.89 25.67
N GLY A 511 -9.75 -3.03 24.58
CA GLY A 511 -9.73 -4.25 23.76
C GLY A 511 -9.55 -5.53 24.58
N GLY A 512 -8.53 -5.58 25.45
CA GLY A 512 -8.28 -6.74 26.31
C GLY A 512 -9.26 -6.89 27.50
N THR A 513 -10.08 -5.88 27.79
CA THR A 513 -11.12 -5.97 28.83
C THR A 513 -12.45 -6.48 28.29
N ALA A 514 -12.78 -6.16 27.03
CA ALA A 514 -13.97 -6.67 26.36
C ALA A 514 -13.95 -8.20 26.22
N ASP A 515 -12.77 -8.79 26.00
CA ASP A 515 -12.59 -10.24 25.92
C ASP A 515 -12.81 -10.98 27.24
N LYS A 516 -12.75 -10.28 28.38
CA LYS A 516 -13.05 -10.85 29.71
C LYS A 516 -14.54 -11.01 29.97
N LEU A 517 -15.38 -10.35 29.19
CA LEU A 517 -16.83 -10.36 29.37
C LEU A 517 -17.48 -11.38 28.41
N PRO A 518 -18.63 -11.96 28.78
CA PRO A 518 -19.41 -12.77 27.85
C PRO A 518 -19.86 -11.89 26.67
N ARG A 519 -19.46 -12.24 25.45
CA ARG A 519 -19.66 -11.37 24.27
C ARG A 519 -21.13 -11.11 23.98
N LYS A 520 -21.99 -12.10 24.22
CA LYS A 520 -23.45 -11.96 24.04
C LYS A 520 -24.01 -10.83 24.91
N SER A 521 -23.82 -10.89 26.23
CA SER A 521 -24.34 -9.86 27.13
C SER A 521 -23.69 -8.51 26.89
N LEU A 522 -22.39 -8.49 26.57
CA LEU A 522 -21.68 -7.26 26.23
C LEU A 522 -22.29 -6.57 25.01
N ILE A 523 -22.46 -7.29 23.89
CA ILE A 523 -23.03 -6.75 22.65
C ILE A 523 -24.46 -6.25 22.89
N VAL A 524 -25.31 -7.05 23.54
CA VAL A 524 -26.71 -6.67 23.80
C VAL A 524 -26.79 -5.41 24.66
N SER A 525 -26.07 -5.36 25.79
CA SER A 525 -26.11 -4.21 26.70
C SER A 525 -25.59 -2.94 26.03
N LEU A 526 -24.51 -3.04 25.26
CA LEU A 526 -23.92 -1.89 24.57
C LEU A 526 -24.80 -1.39 23.42
N GLU A 527 -25.44 -2.28 22.67
CA GLU A 527 -26.38 -1.88 21.60
C GLU A 527 -27.65 -1.24 22.15
N LEU A 528 -28.20 -1.76 23.25
CA LEU A 528 -29.32 -1.12 23.94
C LEU A 528 -28.92 0.25 24.53
N THR A 529 -27.69 0.37 25.04
CA THR A 529 -27.14 1.66 25.48
C THR A 529 -27.03 2.64 24.31
N ARG A 530 -26.55 2.16 23.15
CA ARG A 530 -26.47 2.96 21.91
C ARG A 530 -27.84 3.47 21.49
N ALA A 531 -28.85 2.59 21.48
CA ALA A 531 -30.23 2.95 21.21
C ALA A 531 -30.77 4.00 22.19
N ALA A 532 -30.54 3.82 23.49
CA ALA A 532 -30.99 4.78 24.51
C ALA A 532 -30.36 6.17 24.32
N VAL A 533 -29.05 6.23 24.03
CA VAL A 533 -28.34 7.49 23.73
C VAL A 533 -28.94 8.15 22.49
N LEU A 534 -29.24 7.39 21.45
CA LEU A 534 -29.83 7.90 20.21
C LEU A 534 -31.26 8.41 20.41
N VAL A 535 -32.08 7.73 21.22
CA VAL A 535 -33.42 8.23 21.62
C VAL A 535 -33.34 9.54 22.41
N ALA A 536 -32.32 9.70 23.26
CA ALA A 536 -32.10 10.93 24.01
C ALA A 536 -31.51 12.07 23.16
N THR A 537 -30.86 11.76 22.04
CA THR A 537 -30.08 12.71 21.24
C THR A 537 -30.93 13.88 20.71
N PRO A 538 -32.14 13.69 20.17
CA PRO A 538 -33.00 14.80 19.76
C PRO A 538 -33.22 15.84 20.87
N ALA A 539 -33.53 15.39 22.09
CA ALA A 539 -33.75 16.29 23.22
C ALA A 539 -32.46 17.03 23.65
N LEU A 540 -31.32 16.32 23.66
CA LEU A 540 -30.02 16.91 23.99
C LEU A 540 -29.59 17.97 22.98
N VAL A 541 -29.68 17.65 21.68
CA VAL A 541 -29.23 18.55 20.60
C VAL A 541 -30.16 19.76 20.45
N SER A 542 -31.46 19.60 20.76
CA SER A 542 -32.40 20.72 20.84
C SER A 542 -32.03 21.75 21.93
N PHE A 543 -31.33 21.34 22.98
CA PHE A 543 -30.82 22.28 23.99
C PHE A 543 -29.60 23.04 23.46
N HIS A 544 -28.55 22.31 23.08
CA HIS A 544 -27.35 22.89 22.48
C HIS A 544 -26.71 21.94 21.48
N TRP A 545 -26.38 22.44 20.28
CA TRP A 545 -25.81 21.63 19.20
C TRP A 545 -24.48 20.94 19.58
N TRP A 546 -23.65 21.57 20.42
CA TRP A 546 -22.32 21.04 20.78
C TRP A 546 -22.39 19.73 21.58
N LEU A 547 -23.53 19.42 22.21
CA LEU A 547 -23.77 18.16 22.92
C LEU A 547 -23.73 16.94 21.99
N ILE A 548 -23.76 17.16 20.68
CA ILE A 548 -23.56 16.11 19.69
C ILE A 548 -22.14 15.53 19.71
N VAL A 549 -21.13 16.32 20.13
CA VAL A 549 -19.73 15.87 20.21
C VAL A 549 -19.54 14.78 21.27
N PRO A 550 -19.94 14.97 22.55
CA PRO A 550 -19.86 13.89 23.54
C PRO A 550 -20.77 12.71 23.20
N VAL A 551 -21.91 12.93 22.55
CA VAL A 551 -22.75 11.83 22.02
C VAL A 551 -21.98 11.02 20.98
N LEU A 552 -21.39 11.67 19.97
CA LEU A 552 -20.56 11.02 18.95
C LEU A 552 -19.39 10.26 19.53
N PHE A 553 -18.71 10.83 20.52
CA PHE A 553 -17.63 10.17 21.25
C PHE A 553 -18.12 8.88 21.92
N LEU A 554 -19.23 8.95 22.66
CA LEU A 554 -19.80 7.79 23.35
C LEU A 554 -20.25 6.70 22.36
N LEU A 555 -20.94 7.08 21.28
CA LEU A 555 -21.38 6.15 20.24
C LEU A 555 -20.18 5.47 19.56
N ALA A 556 -19.11 6.21 19.29
CA ALA A 556 -17.88 5.66 18.72
C ALA A 556 -17.13 4.76 19.70
N CYS A 557 -17.14 5.08 21.01
CA CYS A 557 -16.61 4.19 22.04
C CYS A 557 -17.35 2.86 22.09
N ILE A 558 -18.68 2.90 22.06
CA ILE A 558 -19.52 1.70 22.02
C ILE A 558 -19.19 0.86 20.77
N ASN A 559 -19.14 1.49 19.59
CA ASN A 559 -18.83 0.81 18.33
C ASN A 559 -17.43 0.16 18.34
N GLY A 560 -16.45 0.86 18.94
CA GLY A 560 -15.08 0.39 19.11
C GLY A 560 -14.95 -0.87 19.96
N VAL A 561 -16.00 -1.28 20.69
CA VAL A 561 -16.06 -2.53 21.45
C VAL A 561 -16.95 -3.56 20.77
N VAL A 562 -18.13 -3.15 20.30
CA VAL A 562 -19.13 -4.05 19.72
C VAL A 562 -18.63 -4.71 18.43
N GLN A 563 -17.98 -3.96 17.54
CA GLN A 563 -17.50 -4.50 16.26
C GLN A 563 -16.40 -5.56 16.45
N PRO A 564 -15.33 -5.32 17.23
CA PRO A 564 -14.37 -6.38 17.55
C PRO A 564 -15.00 -7.59 18.23
N ALA A 565 -15.95 -7.40 19.15
CA ALA A 565 -16.63 -8.50 19.82
C ALA A 565 -17.45 -9.37 18.85
N ARG A 566 -18.12 -8.77 17.87
CA ARG A 566 -18.83 -9.49 16.79
C ARG A 566 -17.87 -10.30 15.92
N GLN A 567 -16.75 -9.72 15.54
CA GLN A 567 -15.72 -10.40 14.74
C GLN A 567 -15.10 -11.58 15.50
N ALA A 568 -14.79 -11.38 16.78
CA ALA A 568 -14.23 -12.41 17.65
C ALA A 568 -15.20 -13.57 17.94
N ALA A 569 -16.51 -13.39 17.73
CA ALA A 569 -17.50 -14.44 17.87
C ALA A 569 -17.59 -15.37 16.65
N ILE A 570 -17.13 -14.95 15.47
CA ILE A 570 -17.25 -15.72 14.22
C ILE A 570 -16.61 -17.12 14.32
N PRO A 571 -15.39 -17.30 14.85
CA PRO A 571 -14.78 -18.63 15.01
C PRO A 571 -15.51 -19.55 15.99
N VAL A 572 -16.39 -19.01 16.83
CA VAL A 572 -17.20 -19.80 17.78
C VAL A 572 -18.44 -20.36 17.10
N VAL A 573 -18.96 -19.67 16.07
CA VAL A 573 -20.23 -20.01 15.41
C VAL A 573 -20.05 -20.61 14.02
N VAL A 574 -18.81 -20.73 13.53
CA VAL A 574 -18.45 -21.29 12.22
C VAL A 574 -17.18 -22.16 12.34
N PRO A 575 -17.11 -23.35 11.71
CA PRO A 575 -15.91 -24.20 11.72
C PRO A 575 -14.66 -23.48 11.17
N ALA A 576 -13.48 -23.85 11.66
CA ALA A 576 -12.19 -23.20 11.32
C ALA A 576 -11.96 -23.02 9.81
N GLY A 577 -12.27 -24.04 9.00
CA GLY A 577 -12.13 -24.00 7.53
C GLY A 577 -13.13 -23.08 6.80
N GLN A 578 -14.10 -22.49 7.51
CA GLN A 578 -15.13 -21.62 6.95
C GLN A 578 -15.06 -20.17 7.48
N VAL A 579 -14.21 -19.88 8.49
CA VAL A 579 -14.08 -18.56 9.14
C VAL A 579 -13.74 -17.45 8.14
N GLY A 580 -12.81 -17.69 7.21
CA GLY A 580 -12.43 -16.70 6.20
C GLY A 580 -13.61 -16.23 5.34
N LYS A 581 -14.50 -17.16 4.96
CA LYS A 581 -15.71 -16.86 4.19
C LYS A 581 -16.75 -16.14 5.04
N ALA A 582 -16.92 -16.55 6.29
CA ALA A 582 -17.80 -15.86 7.23
C ALA A 582 -17.39 -14.40 7.43
N ASN A 583 -16.09 -14.11 7.60
CA ASN A 583 -15.58 -12.75 7.69
C ASN A 583 -15.83 -11.94 6.41
N ALA A 584 -15.61 -12.53 5.24
CA ALA A 584 -15.91 -11.89 3.96
C ALA A 584 -17.40 -11.53 3.82
N MET A 585 -18.30 -12.42 4.27
CA MET A 585 -19.74 -12.15 4.28
C MET A 585 -20.10 -10.99 5.21
N VAL A 586 -19.52 -10.93 6.40
CA VAL A 586 -19.75 -9.81 7.34
C VAL A 586 -19.31 -8.49 6.71
N ALA A 587 -18.13 -8.44 6.09
CA ALA A 587 -17.65 -7.25 5.40
C ALA A 587 -18.60 -6.83 4.26
N SER A 588 -19.03 -7.76 3.40
CA SER A 588 -19.98 -7.47 2.33
C SER A 588 -21.33 -6.96 2.85
N VAL A 589 -21.84 -7.55 3.94
CA VAL A 589 -23.09 -7.12 4.58
C VAL A 589 -22.96 -5.70 5.14
N ASN A 590 -21.86 -5.37 5.82
CA ASN A 590 -21.62 -4.01 6.33
C ASN A 590 -21.59 -2.98 5.20
N MET A 591 -20.93 -3.29 4.09
CA MET A 591 -20.85 -2.37 2.94
C MET A 591 -22.22 -2.15 2.29
N LEU A 592 -22.99 -3.22 2.08
CA LEU A 592 -24.33 -3.13 1.52
C LEU A 592 -25.29 -2.39 2.46
N ALA A 593 -25.25 -2.73 3.75
CA ALA A 593 -26.02 -2.06 4.79
C ALA A 593 -25.72 -0.57 4.86
N GLY A 594 -24.44 -0.17 4.72
CA GLY A 594 -24.03 1.22 4.63
C GLY A 594 -24.71 1.97 3.48
N ALA A 595 -24.66 1.41 2.27
CA ALA A 595 -25.30 2.00 1.09
C ALA A 595 -26.83 2.13 1.27
N VAL A 596 -27.47 1.09 1.80
CA VAL A 596 -28.92 1.10 2.11
C VAL A 596 -29.24 2.15 3.17
N GLY A 597 -28.43 2.26 4.22
CA GLY A 597 -28.58 3.26 5.28
C GLY A 597 -28.49 4.69 4.75
N PHE A 598 -27.50 5.02 3.90
CA PHE A 598 -27.42 6.34 3.29
C PHE A 598 -28.60 6.63 2.34
N ALA A 599 -29.11 5.63 1.62
CA ALA A 599 -30.29 5.79 0.78
C ALA A 599 -31.54 6.08 1.65
N LEU A 600 -31.69 5.33 2.74
CA LEU A 600 -32.78 5.49 3.70
C LEU A 600 -32.72 6.86 4.40
N ALA A 601 -31.52 7.32 4.79
CA ALA A 601 -31.35 8.66 5.36
C ALA A 601 -31.83 9.75 4.42
N GLY A 602 -31.47 9.67 3.13
CA GLY A 602 -31.90 10.63 2.11
C GLY A 602 -33.41 10.64 1.93
N ALA A 603 -34.04 9.46 1.90
CA ALA A 603 -35.49 9.31 1.81
C ALA A 603 -36.23 9.80 3.06
N ILE A 604 -35.69 9.56 4.26
CA ILE A 604 -36.29 10.08 5.50
C ILE A 604 -36.19 11.61 5.53
N LEU A 605 -35.06 12.19 5.11
CA LEU A 605 -34.87 13.64 5.04
C LEU A 605 -35.78 14.35 4.02
N THR A 606 -36.45 13.63 3.11
CA THR A 606 -37.44 14.23 2.19
C THR A 606 -38.83 14.33 2.82
N LEU A 607 -39.15 13.43 3.76
CA LEU A 607 -40.50 13.29 4.31
C LEU A 607 -40.60 13.72 5.79
N PHE A 608 -39.50 13.64 6.53
CA PHE A 608 -39.48 13.80 7.98
C PHE A 608 -38.35 14.73 8.45
N PRO A 609 -38.47 15.31 9.66
CA PRO A 609 -37.39 16.10 10.25
C PRO A 609 -36.14 15.26 10.49
N ILE A 610 -34.97 15.91 10.40
CA ILE A 610 -33.65 15.29 10.59
C ILE A 610 -33.50 14.50 11.91
N MET A 611 -34.19 14.92 12.97
CA MET A 611 -34.16 14.24 14.27
C MET A 611 -34.74 12.82 14.21
N THR A 612 -35.60 12.54 13.24
CA THR A 612 -36.20 11.21 13.02
C THR A 612 -35.13 10.16 12.69
N LEU A 613 -34.02 10.57 12.06
CA LEU A 613 -32.92 9.67 11.73
C LEU A 613 -32.33 8.98 12.98
N PHE A 614 -32.19 9.71 14.10
CA PHE A 614 -31.71 9.13 15.36
C PHE A 614 -32.67 8.08 15.92
N LEU A 615 -33.98 8.32 15.80
CA LEU A 615 -35.00 7.40 16.30
C LEU A 615 -35.06 6.12 15.46
N VAL A 616 -34.95 6.25 14.13
CA VAL A 616 -34.89 5.10 13.23
C VAL A 616 -33.61 4.30 13.48
N ASP A 617 -32.46 4.96 13.66
CA ASP A 617 -31.22 4.28 13.99
C ASP A 617 -31.32 3.53 15.33
N ALA A 618 -31.87 4.17 16.37
CA ALA A 618 -32.11 3.52 17.66
C ALA A 618 -32.92 2.23 17.53
N ALA A 619 -33.96 2.22 16.68
CA ALA A 619 -34.75 1.03 16.41
C ALA A 619 -33.91 -0.10 15.77
N THR A 620 -32.96 0.22 14.88
CA THR A 620 -32.08 -0.79 14.28
C THR A 620 -31.20 -1.48 15.32
N PHE A 621 -30.67 -0.73 16.29
CA PHE A 621 -29.86 -1.32 17.37
C PHE A 621 -30.69 -2.16 18.34
N VAL A 622 -31.93 -1.76 18.65
CA VAL A 622 -32.86 -2.59 19.45
C VAL A 622 -33.18 -3.90 18.74
N LEU A 623 -33.49 -3.85 17.44
CA LEU A 623 -33.76 -5.04 16.64
C LEU A 623 -32.54 -5.96 16.54
N GLY A 624 -31.35 -5.38 16.29
CA GLY A 624 -30.09 -6.12 16.27
C GLY A 624 -29.82 -6.81 17.61
N ALA A 625 -30.00 -6.09 18.73
CA ALA A 625 -29.85 -6.65 20.07
C ALA A 625 -30.86 -7.78 20.34
N ALA A 626 -32.12 -7.63 19.95
CA ALA A 626 -33.15 -8.64 20.10
C ALA A 626 -32.80 -9.94 19.36
N ILE A 627 -32.21 -9.86 18.17
CA ILE A 627 -31.73 -11.04 17.44
C ILE A 627 -30.56 -11.70 18.17
N VAL A 628 -29.61 -10.92 18.69
CA VAL A 628 -28.45 -11.44 19.44
C VAL A 628 -28.87 -12.12 20.75
N VAL A 629 -29.95 -11.66 21.39
CA VAL A 629 -30.52 -12.34 22.58
C VAL A 629 -30.92 -13.79 22.26
N GLY A 630 -31.41 -14.05 21.05
CA GLY A 630 -31.75 -15.40 20.58
C GLY A 630 -30.56 -16.33 20.33
N ILE A 631 -29.33 -15.81 20.29
CA ILE A 631 -28.13 -16.61 20.04
C ILE A 631 -27.68 -17.32 21.33
N PRO A 632 -27.44 -18.66 21.34
CA PRO A 632 -27.10 -19.39 22.57
C PRO A 632 -25.81 -18.92 23.24
N SER A 633 -24.70 -18.84 22.48
CA SER A 633 -23.40 -18.39 22.98
C SER A 633 -22.58 -17.76 21.85
N LEU A 634 -21.81 -16.73 22.18
CA LEU A 634 -20.86 -16.05 21.30
C LEU A 634 -19.41 -16.14 21.86
N GLY A 635 -19.19 -16.99 22.87
CA GLY A 635 -17.91 -17.08 23.58
C GLY A 635 -17.56 -15.82 24.39
N GLY A 636 -16.27 -15.71 24.74
CA GLY A 636 -15.72 -14.69 25.64
C GLY A 636 -15.31 -15.28 27.00
N GLY A 637 -14.66 -14.48 27.84
CA GLY A 637 -14.25 -14.88 29.20
C GLY A 637 -12.84 -15.47 29.33
N SER A 638 -11.98 -15.36 28.31
CA SER A 638 -10.57 -15.81 28.39
C SER A 638 -9.60 -14.62 28.44
N ILE A 639 -8.45 -14.82 29.10
CA ILE A 639 -7.42 -13.80 29.30
C ILE A 639 -6.32 -13.98 28.25
N THR A 640 -6.07 -12.96 27.43
CA THR A 640 -4.86 -12.91 26.58
C THR A 640 -4.20 -11.53 26.59
N ALA A 641 -2.90 -11.55 26.22
CA ALA A 641 -1.83 -10.66 26.64
C ALA A 641 -1.79 -9.25 26.02
N SER A 642 -0.93 -8.39 26.58
CA SER A 642 -0.83 -6.96 26.25
C SER A 642 -0.09 -6.66 24.93
N VAL A 643 -0.52 -5.58 24.27
CA VAL A 643 -0.05 -5.13 22.95
C VAL A 643 1.06 -4.06 23.09
N SER A 644 2.05 -4.26 23.95
CA SER A 644 3.15 -3.31 24.09
C SER A 644 4.29 -3.60 23.10
N GLY A 645 4.87 -2.55 22.50
CA GLY A 645 6.06 -2.64 21.63
C GLY A 645 5.82 -3.03 20.16
N ALA A 646 4.56 -3.08 19.70
CA ALA A 646 4.22 -3.54 18.35
C ALA A 646 4.85 -2.69 17.23
N LEU A 647 4.83 -1.35 17.39
CA LEU A 647 5.38 -0.40 16.41
C LEU A 647 6.86 -0.66 16.12
N ARG A 648 7.67 -0.88 17.16
CA ARG A 648 9.11 -1.11 17.03
C ARG A 648 9.42 -2.41 16.29
N ARG A 649 8.70 -3.49 16.61
CA ARG A 649 8.85 -4.80 15.94
C ARG A 649 8.37 -4.79 14.49
N THR A 650 7.35 -4.00 14.19
CA THR A 650 6.88 -3.88 12.81
C THR A 650 7.85 -3.05 11.97
N TRP A 651 8.42 -1.98 12.52
CA TRP A 651 9.37 -1.13 11.78
C TRP A 651 10.67 -1.85 11.42
N THR A 652 11.04 -2.93 12.13
CA THR A 652 12.20 -3.75 11.77
C THR A 652 11.96 -4.61 10.52
N ILE A 653 10.72 -4.82 10.08
CA ILE A 653 10.38 -5.63 8.90
C ILE A 653 10.53 -4.77 7.64
N GLU A 654 11.62 -4.94 6.90
CA GLU A 654 11.98 -4.09 5.75
C GLU A 654 10.91 -4.10 4.64
N LEU A 655 10.37 -5.28 4.30
CA LEU A 655 9.33 -5.45 3.28
C LEU A 655 7.99 -4.77 3.63
N ALA A 656 7.69 -4.58 4.93
CA ALA A 656 6.44 -3.97 5.38
C ALA A 656 6.49 -2.44 5.37
N ARG A 657 7.68 -1.83 5.41
CA ARG A 657 7.85 -0.37 5.53
C ARG A 657 7.19 0.41 4.38
N PRO A 658 7.40 0.07 3.09
CA PRO A 658 6.81 0.83 1.99
C PRO A 658 5.27 0.82 2.05
N HIS A 659 4.69 -0.35 2.31
CA HIS A 659 3.23 -0.52 2.43
C HIS A 659 2.64 0.17 3.66
N LEU A 660 3.34 0.20 4.78
CA LEU A 660 2.94 0.99 5.95
C LEU A 660 2.93 2.47 5.64
N VAL A 661 3.98 2.96 4.97
CA VAL A 661 4.12 4.38 4.62
C VAL A 661 3.04 4.79 3.63
N ILE A 662 2.86 4.04 2.54
CA ILE A 662 1.79 4.29 1.56
C ILE A 662 0.41 4.22 2.23
N GLY A 663 0.22 3.22 3.09
CA GLY A 663 -1.02 3.04 3.85
C GLY A 663 -1.36 4.25 4.73
N THR A 664 -0.35 4.73 5.48
CA THR A 664 -0.47 5.87 6.39
C THR A 664 -0.75 7.16 5.60
N LEU A 665 -0.16 7.33 4.43
CA LEU A 665 -0.40 8.51 3.61
C LEU A 665 -1.77 8.56 2.98
N ALA A 666 -2.21 7.46 2.38
CA ALA A 666 -3.52 7.42 1.79
C ALA A 666 -4.55 7.62 2.91
N ALA A 667 -4.27 7.13 4.12
CA ALA A 667 -5.04 7.44 5.32
C ALA A 667 -4.97 8.91 5.79
N PHE A 668 -3.94 9.68 5.42
CA PHE A 668 -3.91 11.14 5.60
C PHE A 668 -4.67 11.85 4.48
N LEU A 669 -4.48 11.45 3.22
CA LEU A 669 -5.06 12.12 2.06
C LEU A 669 -6.57 11.89 1.98
N ILE A 670 -7.03 10.64 1.99
CA ILE A 670 -8.44 10.29 1.76
C ILE A 670 -9.40 11.04 2.71
N PRO A 671 -9.13 11.15 4.03
CA PRO A 671 -10.00 11.88 4.95
C PRO A 671 -10.10 13.39 4.73
N ILE A 672 -9.26 13.99 3.88
CA ILE A 672 -9.44 15.38 3.40
C ILE A 672 -10.82 15.53 2.74
N SER A 673 -11.33 14.47 2.08
CA SER A 673 -12.65 14.47 1.44
C SER A 673 -13.82 14.50 2.42
N PHE A 674 -13.66 14.05 3.67
CA PHE A 674 -14.79 13.84 4.59
C PHE A 674 -15.58 15.14 4.87
N PRO A 675 -14.94 16.22 5.38
CA PRO A 675 -15.62 17.50 5.53
C PRO A 675 -15.93 18.18 4.19
N ALA A 676 -15.17 17.86 3.13
CA ALA A 676 -15.36 18.43 1.80
C ALA A 676 -16.65 17.92 1.13
N LEU A 677 -17.00 16.65 1.28
CA LEU A 677 -18.15 16.02 0.62
C LEU A 677 -19.48 16.63 1.09
N LEU A 678 -19.65 16.83 2.40
CA LEU A 678 -20.84 17.49 2.95
C LEU A 678 -20.92 18.96 2.49
N SER A 679 -19.81 19.69 2.58
CA SER A 679 -19.74 21.07 2.10
C SER A 679 -20.04 21.17 0.59
N MET A 680 -19.59 20.19 -0.19
CA MET A 680 -19.86 20.08 -1.62
C MET A 680 -21.36 19.92 -1.89
N ALA A 681 -22.04 19.04 -1.15
CA ALA A 681 -23.46 18.80 -1.33
C ALA A 681 -24.30 20.08 -1.15
N TYR A 682 -23.97 20.91 -0.16
CA TYR A 682 -24.61 22.21 0.08
C TYR A 682 -24.25 23.29 -0.95
N ARG A 683 -23.17 23.12 -1.71
CA ARG A 683 -22.83 23.99 -2.85
C ARG A 683 -23.55 23.59 -4.12
N LEU A 684 -23.75 22.28 -4.34
CA LEU A 684 -24.34 21.74 -5.57
C LEU A 684 -25.87 21.76 -5.55
N SER A 685 -26.50 21.78 -4.37
CA SER A 685 -27.95 21.72 -4.22
C SER A 685 -28.45 22.52 -3.01
N ALA A 686 -29.66 23.07 -3.14
CA ALA A 686 -30.37 23.67 -2.01
C ALA A 686 -30.74 22.64 -0.92
N SER A 687 -30.99 21.39 -1.30
CA SER A 687 -31.28 20.28 -0.39
C SER A 687 -30.00 19.55 0.07
N GLY A 688 -29.02 20.31 0.57
CA GLY A 688 -27.66 19.82 0.83
C GLY A 688 -27.56 18.54 1.65
N GLY A 689 -28.40 18.34 2.68
CA GLY A 689 -28.42 17.10 3.47
C GLY A 689 -28.85 15.86 2.68
N GLN A 690 -29.88 15.99 1.83
CA GLN A 690 -30.34 14.91 0.95
C GLN A 690 -29.30 14.60 -0.12
N THR A 691 -28.69 15.65 -0.69
CA THR A 691 -27.61 15.52 -1.68
C THR A 691 -26.36 14.87 -1.08
N TYR A 692 -26.01 15.17 0.18
CA TYR A 692 -24.91 14.50 0.88
C TYR A 692 -25.19 13.00 1.00
N SER A 693 -26.40 12.64 1.44
CA SER A 693 -26.84 11.25 1.52
C SER A 693 -26.75 10.53 0.17
N LEU A 694 -27.20 11.18 -0.91
CA LEU A 694 -27.08 10.65 -2.27
C LEU A 694 -25.62 10.41 -2.67
N LEU A 695 -24.73 11.37 -2.42
CA LEU A 695 -23.32 11.23 -2.76
C LEU A 695 -22.65 10.11 -1.95
N GLU A 696 -23.03 9.89 -0.69
CA GLU A 696 -22.57 8.76 0.13
C GLU A 696 -23.08 7.41 -0.39
N VAL A 697 -24.30 7.33 -0.92
CA VAL A 697 -24.80 6.13 -1.62
C VAL A 697 -23.91 5.84 -2.84
N VAL A 698 -23.66 6.86 -3.65
CA VAL A 698 -22.84 6.75 -4.87
C VAL A 698 -21.41 6.28 -4.52
N LEU A 699 -20.81 6.87 -3.48
CA LEU A 699 -19.52 6.45 -2.96
C LEU A 699 -19.56 4.99 -2.47
N SER A 700 -20.58 4.61 -1.70
CA SER A 700 -20.70 3.25 -1.16
C SER A 700 -20.84 2.19 -2.27
N LEU A 701 -21.60 2.50 -3.33
CA LEU A 701 -21.74 1.61 -4.49
C LEU A 701 -20.43 1.44 -5.26
N GLY A 702 -19.63 2.50 -5.43
CA GLY A 702 -18.33 2.36 -6.08
C GLY A 702 -17.33 1.58 -5.21
N ILE A 703 -17.33 1.74 -3.88
CA ILE A 703 -16.55 0.89 -2.97
C ILE A 703 -16.99 -0.58 -3.11
N LEU A 704 -18.29 -0.88 -3.21
CA LEU A 704 -18.78 -2.24 -3.45
C LEU A 704 -18.23 -2.84 -4.76
N VAL A 705 -18.30 -2.07 -5.85
CA VAL A 705 -17.75 -2.47 -7.16
C VAL A 705 -16.24 -2.69 -7.10
N GLY A 706 -15.50 -1.79 -6.45
CA GLY A 706 -14.06 -1.91 -6.27
C GLY A 706 -13.65 -3.16 -5.49
N SER A 707 -14.39 -3.51 -4.44
CA SER A 707 -14.16 -4.72 -3.64
C SER A 707 -14.39 -6.01 -4.44
N VAL A 708 -15.34 -6.01 -5.38
CA VAL A 708 -15.53 -7.14 -6.31
C VAL A 708 -14.44 -7.17 -7.36
N ALA A 709 -14.04 -6.01 -7.90
CA ALA A 709 -13.03 -5.90 -8.93
C ALA A 709 -11.65 -6.39 -8.44
N VAL A 710 -11.23 -5.99 -7.23
CA VAL A 710 -9.92 -6.40 -6.68
C VAL A 710 -9.84 -7.91 -6.48
N GLY A 711 -10.94 -8.58 -6.12
CA GLY A 711 -10.99 -10.04 -5.95
C GLY A 711 -10.88 -10.84 -7.25
N ARG A 712 -10.88 -10.18 -8.41
CA ARG A 712 -10.68 -10.81 -9.74
C ARG A 712 -9.31 -10.50 -10.35
N LEU A 713 -8.46 -9.72 -9.68
CA LEU A 713 -7.13 -9.40 -10.18
C LEU A 713 -6.17 -10.57 -9.88
N GLY A 714 -5.49 -11.09 -10.91
CA GLY A 714 -4.55 -12.21 -10.75
C GLY A 714 -3.27 -11.89 -9.98
N SER A 715 -3.01 -10.62 -9.64
CA SER A 715 -1.85 -10.21 -8.82
C SER A 715 -2.25 -9.12 -7.80
N ILE A 716 -2.83 -9.55 -6.68
CA ILE A 716 -3.15 -8.71 -5.53
C ILE A 716 -1.89 -8.59 -4.65
N GLY A 717 -1.77 -7.53 -3.84
CA GLY A 717 -0.61 -7.35 -2.96
C GLY A 717 0.59 -6.68 -3.63
N THR A 718 0.55 -6.45 -4.93
CA THR A 718 1.65 -5.76 -5.62
C THR A 718 1.57 -4.24 -5.45
N MET A 719 2.73 -3.58 -5.43
CA MET A 719 2.82 -2.11 -5.50
C MET A 719 2.14 -1.56 -6.76
N ARG A 720 2.08 -2.33 -7.85
CA ARG A 720 1.35 -1.91 -9.06
C ARG A 720 -0.16 -1.81 -8.81
N THR A 721 -0.73 -2.81 -8.16
CA THR A 721 -2.16 -2.83 -7.82
C THR A 721 -2.51 -1.75 -6.81
N VAL A 722 -1.68 -1.53 -5.79
CA VAL A 722 -1.83 -0.41 -4.84
C VAL A 722 -1.77 0.93 -5.59
N GLY A 723 -0.77 1.12 -6.45
CA GLY A 723 -0.61 2.33 -7.24
C GLY A 723 -1.78 2.60 -8.19
N ALA A 724 -2.31 1.57 -8.85
CA ALA A 724 -3.47 1.69 -9.73
C ALA A 724 -4.74 2.15 -8.98
N GLY A 725 -5.03 1.57 -7.81
CA GLY A 725 -6.17 1.98 -6.99
C GLY A 725 -6.08 3.45 -6.52
N LEU A 726 -4.88 3.86 -6.09
CA LEU A 726 -4.61 5.25 -5.71
C LEU A 726 -4.70 6.20 -6.91
N LEU A 727 -4.20 5.79 -8.08
CA LEU A 727 -4.24 6.61 -9.30
C LEU A 727 -5.68 6.85 -9.74
N LEU A 728 -6.50 5.79 -9.75
CA LEU A 728 -7.92 5.86 -10.09
C LEU A 728 -8.65 6.82 -9.15
N THR A 729 -8.45 6.66 -7.84
CA THR A 729 -9.06 7.54 -6.83
C THR A 729 -8.61 8.99 -7.01
N GLY A 730 -7.32 9.21 -7.29
CA GLY A 730 -6.72 10.54 -7.45
C GLY A 730 -7.18 11.28 -8.70
N ILE A 731 -7.17 10.63 -9.86
CA ILE A 731 -7.63 11.22 -11.14
C ILE A 731 -9.08 11.68 -11.03
N PHE A 732 -9.96 10.83 -10.50
CA PHE A 732 -11.37 11.19 -10.41
C PHE A 732 -11.69 12.13 -9.24
N SER A 733 -10.85 12.19 -8.21
CA SER A 733 -10.89 13.28 -7.21
C SER A 733 -10.54 14.63 -7.85
N LEU A 734 -9.59 14.67 -8.79
CA LEU A 734 -9.30 15.87 -9.57
C LEU A 734 -10.45 16.22 -10.51
N ALA A 735 -11.10 15.22 -11.12
CA ALA A 735 -12.32 15.45 -11.91
C ALA A 735 -13.45 16.06 -11.06
N ILE A 736 -13.66 15.59 -9.82
CA ILE A 736 -14.61 16.21 -8.87
C ILE A 736 -14.25 17.67 -8.61
N ALA A 737 -12.96 17.97 -8.41
CA ALA A 737 -12.48 19.33 -8.17
C ALA A 737 -12.79 20.29 -9.34
N MET A 738 -12.88 19.77 -10.56
CA MET A 738 -13.16 20.54 -11.78
C MET A 738 -14.64 20.57 -12.19
N SER A 739 -15.51 19.88 -11.46
CA SER A 739 -16.90 19.64 -11.86
C SER A 739 -17.88 20.43 -11.01
N PHE A 740 -18.69 21.29 -11.61
CA PHE A 740 -19.68 22.11 -10.89
C PHE A 740 -21.11 21.58 -10.97
N SER A 741 -21.34 20.44 -11.63
CA SER A 741 -22.66 19.82 -11.76
C SER A 741 -22.77 18.56 -10.91
N LEU A 742 -23.92 18.39 -10.25
CA LEU A 742 -24.17 17.24 -9.38
C LEU A 742 -24.02 15.88 -10.09
N PRO A 743 -24.54 15.66 -11.32
CA PRO A 743 -24.40 14.38 -12.00
C PRO A 743 -22.93 14.05 -12.33
N LEU A 744 -22.12 15.04 -12.70
CA LEU A 744 -20.72 14.84 -13.03
C LEU A 744 -19.89 14.57 -11.77
N VAL A 745 -20.15 15.29 -10.68
CA VAL A 745 -19.55 15.02 -9.37
C VAL A 745 -19.91 13.62 -8.89
N ALA A 746 -21.17 13.20 -9.01
CA ALA A 746 -21.61 11.85 -8.65
C ALA A 746 -20.91 10.78 -9.50
N ALA A 747 -20.86 10.94 -10.83
CA ALA A 747 -20.18 9.99 -11.71
C ALA A 747 -18.69 9.87 -11.40
N ALA A 748 -18.01 11.01 -11.18
CA ALA A 748 -16.61 11.01 -10.81
C ALA A 748 -16.38 10.41 -9.41
N LEU A 749 -17.25 10.68 -8.44
CA LEU A 749 -17.20 10.10 -7.10
C LEU A 749 -17.38 8.58 -7.12
N PHE A 750 -18.31 8.09 -7.92
CA PHE A 750 -18.51 6.66 -8.14
C PHE A 750 -17.20 6.01 -8.60
N ILE A 751 -16.59 6.54 -9.67
CA ILE A 751 -15.35 5.96 -10.22
C ILE A 751 -14.17 6.12 -9.26
N ALA A 752 -14.03 7.28 -8.60
CA ALA A 752 -13.00 7.50 -7.59
C ALA A 752 -13.08 6.45 -6.47
N SER A 753 -14.30 6.16 -6.00
CA SER A 753 -14.52 5.24 -4.88
C SER A 753 -14.24 3.77 -5.20
N ILE A 754 -14.23 3.36 -6.48
CA ILE A 754 -13.76 2.04 -6.94
C ILE A 754 -12.28 1.83 -6.59
N GLY A 755 -11.47 2.89 -6.66
CA GLY A 755 -10.03 2.81 -6.41
C GLY A 755 -9.67 2.53 -4.94
N ASN A 756 -10.51 2.94 -4.00
CA ASN A 756 -10.23 2.80 -2.56
C ASN A 756 -10.12 1.34 -2.09
N PRO A 757 -11.06 0.42 -2.40
CA PRO A 757 -10.89 -1.01 -2.16
C PRO A 757 -9.66 -1.62 -2.84
N ILE A 758 -9.41 -1.25 -4.10
CA ILE A 758 -8.27 -1.78 -4.86
C ILE A 758 -6.96 -1.45 -4.13
N TYR A 759 -6.82 -0.20 -3.70
CA TYR A 759 -5.69 0.24 -2.87
C TYR A 759 -5.67 -0.47 -1.51
N THR A 760 -6.74 -0.39 -0.73
CA THR A 760 -6.75 -0.82 0.67
C THR A 760 -6.55 -2.32 0.82
N VAL A 761 -7.22 -3.12 -0.01
CA VAL A 761 -7.09 -4.59 -0.03
C VAL A 761 -5.69 -4.98 -0.47
N ALA A 762 -5.20 -4.47 -1.60
CA ALA A 762 -3.87 -4.80 -2.07
C ALA A 762 -2.79 -4.40 -1.05
N ASN A 763 -2.91 -3.21 -0.44
CA ASN A 763 -1.92 -2.76 0.53
C ASN A 763 -1.96 -3.59 1.82
N GLN A 764 -3.14 -4.00 2.29
CA GLN A 764 -3.29 -4.89 3.45
C GLN A 764 -2.71 -6.27 3.17
N THR A 765 -3.02 -6.86 2.01
CA THR A 765 -2.49 -8.16 1.60
C THR A 765 -0.97 -8.15 1.58
N ALA A 766 -0.37 -7.15 0.94
CA ALA A 766 1.09 -6.99 0.88
C ALA A 766 1.74 -6.87 2.26
N LEU A 767 1.09 -6.13 3.17
CA LEU A 767 1.52 -5.96 4.55
C LEU A 767 1.48 -7.28 5.34
N MET A 768 0.48 -8.14 5.09
CA MET A 768 0.39 -9.45 5.72
C MET A 768 1.43 -10.43 5.16
N GLU A 769 1.67 -10.36 3.86
CA GLU A 769 2.66 -11.20 3.18
C GLU A 769 4.10 -10.82 3.56
N ALA A 770 4.35 -9.54 3.82
CA ALA A 770 5.63 -9.06 4.32
C ALA A 770 5.93 -9.51 5.77
N ALA A 771 4.94 -10.00 6.52
CA ALA A 771 5.05 -10.33 7.93
C ALA A 771 4.97 -11.85 8.19
N ASP A 772 5.96 -12.37 8.91
CA ASP A 772 5.93 -13.75 9.42
C ASP A 772 4.70 -14.00 10.30
N ALA A 773 4.25 -15.25 10.36
CA ALA A 773 3.05 -15.64 11.11
C ALA A 773 3.05 -15.15 12.57
N SER A 774 4.21 -15.09 13.22
CA SER A 774 4.39 -14.57 14.59
C SER A 774 4.23 -13.05 14.73
N ASN A 775 4.39 -12.30 13.64
CA ASN A 775 4.42 -10.84 13.62
C ASN A 775 3.18 -10.19 12.99
N ARG A 776 2.35 -10.93 12.25
CA ARG A 776 1.16 -10.42 11.53
C ARG A 776 0.24 -9.56 12.42
N GLY A 777 -0.03 -9.99 13.65
CA GLY A 777 -0.86 -9.23 14.60
C GLY A 777 -0.23 -7.89 15.00
N SER A 778 1.08 -7.88 15.25
CA SER A 778 1.85 -6.66 15.55
C SER A 778 1.84 -5.70 14.37
N VAL A 779 2.01 -6.22 13.16
CA VAL A 779 2.00 -5.45 11.91
C VAL A 779 0.64 -4.79 11.67
N MET A 780 -0.44 -5.53 11.89
CA MET A 780 -1.80 -4.98 11.74
C MET A 780 -2.16 -3.96 12.82
N ALA A 781 -1.74 -4.18 14.07
CA ALA A 781 -1.91 -3.19 15.14
C ALA A 781 -1.15 -1.89 14.84
N THR A 782 0.09 -2.00 14.36
CA THR A 782 0.91 -0.86 13.91
C THR A 782 0.24 -0.11 12.76
N ARG A 783 -0.19 -0.83 11.72
CA ARG A 783 -0.94 -0.24 10.60
C ARG A 783 -2.16 0.51 11.10
N PHE A 784 -2.96 -0.11 11.97
CA PHE A 784 -4.19 0.47 12.49
C PHE A 784 -3.93 1.80 13.22
N GLY A 785 -2.97 1.81 14.16
CA GLY A 785 -2.61 3.02 14.89
C GLY A 785 -2.09 4.14 13.99
N ALA A 786 -1.22 3.81 13.02
CA ALA A 786 -0.68 4.77 12.07
C ALA A 786 -1.76 5.35 11.15
N VAL A 787 -2.61 4.49 10.58
CA VAL A 787 -3.74 4.88 9.72
C VAL A 787 -4.70 5.80 10.47
N GLN A 788 -5.12 5.43 11.68
CA GLN A 788 -6.09 6.23 12.43
C GLN A 788 -5.55 7.60 12.83
N THR A 789 -4.27 7.67 13.21
CA THR A 789 -3.58 8.92 13.53
C THR A 789 -3.46 9.82 12.30
N ALA A 790 -3.07 9.25 11.16
CA ALA A 790 -3.00 9.97 9.90
C ALA A 790 -4.38 10.48 9.45
N SER A 791 -5.44 9.69 9.66
CA SER A 791 -6.81 10.09 9.32
C SER A 791 -7.34 11.26 10.15
N ILE A 792 -6.98 11.35 11.43
CA ILE A 792 -7.27 12.52 12.27
C ILE A 792 -6.67 13.79 11.65
N ALA A 793 -5.38 13.70 11.29
CA ALA A 793 -4.67 14.83 10.71
C ALA A 793 -5.21 15.21 9.32
N GLY A 794 -5.55 14.20 8.50
CA GLY A 794 -6.17 14.38 7.19
C GLY A 794 -7.52 15.07 7.25
N ALA A 795 -8.41 14.63 8.15
CA ALA A 795 -9.71 15.24 8.35
C ALA A 795 -9.58 16.69 8.84
N ALA A 796 -8.66 16.97 9.77
CA ALA A 796 -8.38 18.33 10.23
C ALA A 796 -7.93 19.26 9.09
N VAL A 797 -6.98 18.80 8.27
CA VAL A 797 -6.50 19.53 7.09
C VAL A 797 -7.65 19.73 6.07
N GLY A 798 -8.46 18.69 5.83
CA GLY A 798 -9.64 18.79 4.98
C GLY A 798 -10.65 19.83 5.46
N GLY A 799 -10.90 19.90 6.76
CA GLY A 799 -11.81 20.87 7.36
C GLY A 799 -11.31 22.31 7.17
N LEU A 800 -10.00 22.53 7.38
CA LEU A 800 -9.36 23.83 7.18
C LEU A 800 -9.39 24.25 5.72
N ILE A 801 -8.95 23.39 4.79
CA ILE A 801 -8.92 23.70 3.35
C ILE A 801 -10.35 23.95 2.84
N THR A 802 -11.31 23.12 3.25
CA THR A 802 -12.70 23.27 2.82
C THR A 802 -13.32 24.56 3.35
N SER A 803 -13.02 24.95 4.59
CA SER A 803 -13.52 26.19 5.18
C SER A 803 -12.90 27.43 4.52
N GLN A 804 -11.61 27.42 4.20
CA GLN A 804 -10.89 28.59 3.67
C GLN A 804 -11.03 28.73 2.15
N TYR A 805 -10.94 27.63 1.42
CA TYR A 805 -10.83 27.60 -0.04
C TYR A 805 -12.00 26.88 -0.73
N GLY A 806 -12.90 26.25 0.03
CA GLY A 806 -14.05 25.52 -0.48
C GLY A 806 -13.78 24.03 -0.77
N PRO A 807 -14.84 23.24 -0.99
CA PRO A 807 -14.75 21.79 -1.12
C PRO A 807 -14.05 21.34 -2.41
N PHE A 808 -14.15 22.10 -3.50
CA PHE A 808 -13.43 21.81 -4.76
C PHE A 808 -11.92 21.84 -4.56
N ALA A 809 -11.40 22.81 -3.80
CA ALA A 809 -9.97 22.89 -3.47
C ALA A 809 -9.51 21.69 -2.65
N ALA A 810 -10.30 21.24 -1.68
CA ALA A 810 -9.99 20.04 -0.89
C ALA A 810 -9.91 18.77 -1.77
N TYR A 811 -10.84 18.59 -2.71
CA TYR A 811 -10.77 17.51 -3.69
C TYR A 811 -9.59 17.63 -4.67
N GLY A 812 -9.18 18.86 -5.02
CA GLY A 812 -7.99 19.12 -5.82
C GLY A 812 -6.71 18.70 -5.09
N VAL A 813 -6.56 19.09 -3.83
CA VAL A 813 -5.42 18.69 -2.97
C VAL A 813 -5.40 17.17 -2.78
N LEU A 814 -6.55 16.55 -2.50
CA LEU A 814 -6.69 15.11 -2.42
C LEU A 814 -6.27 14.42 -3.72
N GLY A 815 -6.83 14.84 -4.86
CA GLY A 815 -6.63 14.21 -6.15
C GLY A 815 -5.18 14.24 -6.58
N VAL A 816 -4.56 15.42 -6.49
CA VAL A 816 -3.14 15.57 -6.79
C VAL A 816 -2.27 14.77 -5.82
N GLY A 817 -2.54 14.82 -4.52
CA GLY A 817 -1.81 14.04 -3.51
C GLY A 817 -1.86 12.53 -3.79
N LEU A 818 -3.02 12.00 -4.15
CA LEU A 818 -3.19 10.58 -4.48
C LEU A 818 -2.53 10.19 -5.80
N ILE A 819 -2.57 11.04 -6.85
CA ILE A 819 -1.86 10.80 -8.11
C ILE A 819 -0.35 10.71 -7.87
N LEU A 820 0.20 11.62 -7.07
CA LEU A 820 1.63 11.62 -6.73
C LEU A 820 2.02 10.38 -5.96
N LEU A 821 1.22 10.02 -4.96
CA LEU A 821 1.44 8.80 -4.20
C LEU A 821 1.32 7.57 -5.10
N ALA A 822 0.37 7.56 -6.03
CA ALA A 822 0.22 6.49 -7.00
C ALA A 822 1.45 6.37 -7.91
N MET A 823 1.94 7.48 -8.47
CA MET A 823 3.15 7.49 -9.30
C MET A 823 4.37 6.98 -8.54
N TYR A 824 4.54 7.41 -7.29
CA TYR A 824 5.58 6.87 -6.41
C TYR A 824 5.41 5.37 -6.20
N THR A 825 4.20 4.91 -5.90
CA THR A 825 3.91 3.48 -5.65
C THR A 825 4.17 2.65 -6.91
N LEU A 826 3.78 3.14 -8.09
CA LEU A 826 4.03 2.48 -9.37
C LEU A 826 5.52 2.43 -9.70
N ALA A 827 6.27 3.50 -9.40
CA ALA A 827 7.72 3.53 -9.59
C ALA A 827 8.44 2.57 -8.64
N ALA A 828 7.99 2.51 -7.38
CA ALA A 828 8.45 1.54 -6.39
C ALA A 828 8.18 0.07 -6.81
N GLY A 829 7.09 -0.16 -7.54
CA GLY A 829 6.66 -1.47 -8.03
C GLY A 829 7.23 -1.92 -9.37
N ARG A 830 8.19 -1.20 -9.96
CA ARG A 830 8.85 -1.66 -11.19
C ARG A 830 9.91 -2.70 -10.85
N SER A 831 9.68 -3.94 -11.31
CA SER A 831 10.76 -4.91 -11.55
C SER A 831 11.78 -4.30 -12.50
N THR A 832 13.05 -4.36 -12.14
CA THR A 832 14.21 -4.05 -12.98
C THR A 832 14.53 -5.15 -13.99
N VAL A 833 13.75 -6.25 -14.00
CA VAL A 833 13.98 -7.45 -14.81
C VAL A 833 12.89 -7.60 -15.89
N ASN A 834 13.33 -7.88 -17.11
CA ASN A 834 12.47 -8.21 -18.25
C ASN A 834 11.78 -9.57 -18.02
N PRO A 835 10.44 -9.66 -18.03
CA PRO A 835 9.72 -10.91 -17.77
C PRO A 835 9.89 -11.98 -18.85
N ILE A 836 10.50 -11.66 -20.00
CA ILE A 836 10.75 -12.60 -21.10
C ILE A 836 12.16 -13.21 -21.03
N VAL A 837 13.12 -12.55 -20.35
CA VAL A 837 14.55 -12.91 -20.46
C VAL A 837 15.27 -13.03 -19.11
N GLY A 838 14.64 -12.67 -17.98
CA GLY A 838 15.29 -12.81 -16.66
C GLY A 838 16.55 -11.95 -16.46
N ALA A 839 16.87 -11.05 -17.39
CA ALA A 839 18.02 -10.14 -17.29
C ALA A 839 17.56 -8.70 -16.99
N ALA A 840 18.39 -7.97 -16.24
CA ALA A 840 18.29 -6.51 -16.15
C ALA A 840 18.39 -5.91 -17.55
N TYR A 841 17.61 -4.86 -17.84
CA TYR A 841 17.54 -4.19 -19.16
C TYR A 841 18.89 -3.69 -19.72
N GLU A 842 19.97 -3.76 -18.93
CA GLU A 842 21.29 -3.21 -19.23
C GLU A 842 22.38 -4.27 -19.50
N ALA A 843 22.10 -5.58 -19.35
CA ALA A 843 23.14 -6.62 -19.43
C ALA A 843 23.58 -7.05 -20.84
N HIS A 844 23.10 -6.41 -21.92
CA HIS A 844 23.33 -6.90 -23.28
C HIS A 844 24.49 -6.23 -24.06
N ARG A 845 25.50 -5.64 -23.39
CA ARG A 845 26.60 -4.95 -24.10
C ARG A 845 28.03 -5.17 -23.57
N GLN A 846 28.32 -6.29 -22.93
CA GLN A 846 29.70 -6.64 -22.54
C GLN A 846 30.20 -7.95 -23.17
N GLY A 847 29.76 -8.23 -24.40
CA GLY A 847 30.19 -9.38 -25.20
C GLY A 847 30.95 -9.00 -26.46
N GLU A 848 31.66 -7.87 -26.49
CA GLU A 848 32.67 -7.56 -27.51
C GLU A 848 33.78 -6.75 -26.83
N VAL A 849 35.03 -7.16 -27.05
CA VAL A 849 36.27 -6.68 -26.42
C VAL A 849 36.61 -7.34 -25.08
N THR A 850 37.01 -8.61 -25.13
CA THR A 850 38.40 -9.05 -24.88
C THR A 850 38.65 -10.37 -25.57
#